data_AF-A0A8B8KVM5-F1
#
_entry.id   AF-A0A8B8KVM5-F1
#
_cell.length_a   1.000
_cell.length_b   1.000
_cell.length_c   1.000
_cell.angle_alpha   90.00
_cell.angle_beta   90.00
_cell.angle_gamma   90.00
#
_symmetry.space_group_name_H-M   'P 1'
#
loop_
_entity.id
_entity.type
_entity.pdbx_description
1 polymer ?
#
loop_
_entity_poly.entity_id
_entity_poly.type
_entity_poly.pdbx_seq_one_letter_code
_entity_poly.pdbx_strand_id
1 'polypeptide(L)'
;MSRYEYTLTSFLCILFLFCFCPLVLSLLSQSQTDIMIKLSKNPEFSGQWSGSNPCAWKGVTCDPTNSSVREISLSGFGLSSSNFLLVCKIETLEHLDVSNNRLSSIPEDFFTECGKIKGLKLLNFTGNKLRGAFPTFNGFDGLESLDMSFNQLEGNIGLQLDGLVSLKSLNLSFNFFMGSLPTKLGKSMVLEQLVLSGNYFHGKIPDDLLSYENLTGIDFRGNNISGTIHSNIGKLSKLETLILSSNNLAGEIPPSLMDITKLTRFAANLNHFNGSVPPGITKYLTSLDLSYNQLSGSIPEGLLSPQQLQVVDLSNNNLTGSLPSKVSPSLIRLRFGGNLLRGNIPSDAFSTAQNLTYLELNNNELTGSIPVELGSCKKLALLNLAENQLSDVLPPWLGDLNNLQVLKLEMNNLNGTIPIEIGQLQKLSTLNLSWNSLSGSIPSEISNLSSLAFLYLQSNNLRGFIPTSIDKLKLLIELQLGENQLGGVIPNMPLSLQASLNLSSNRFSGSIPSSLSNLNNLEVLDLSNNKFSGEIPEDLTRMSALTQFLISNNQLTGVIPKFSGHVIIDFKGNPNLSMNTTTPDSPTPYSSSAKKGISVAVAILIAIVAAIFIVGIVTLLVVSVSRHYYRVNDEHLPSGEDHHNPQVIQSNLLTPNGIHRSSIDFSKAMEAVAETSNVTLKTRFSTYYKAIMPSGSTYFVKKLNWSDKILPVGTHDKFGKELEVLAKLNNSNVMTPLAYVLSTDTAYILYEYVSNGSLFDVLHGSMENSLDWASRYSIAVGVAQGLSFLHGFASSPILLLDLSSKSIMLKSLKEPLVGDIEHYKVIDPSKSTGNFSAVAGSVGYIPPEYAYTMTVTMAGNVYSFGVILLELLTGKPAVTEGTELVKWVLRYSTNQDYILDLNVSRTSQAVRNQMLAMLKIALVCVSTSPETRPKMKSVLRMLLNAR
;
A
#
# COMPACT_ATOMS: atom_id res chain seq x y z
N MET A 1 -59.05 28.74 -42.43
CA MET A 1 -58.92 29.85 -41.47
C MET A 1 -59.68 29.48 -40.20
N SER A 2 -59.11 29.81 -39.03
CA SER A 2 -59.54 29.44 -37.66
C SER A 2 -59.01 28.10 -37.12
N ARG A 3 -57.98 28.20 -36.26
CA ARG A 3 -57.89 27.62 -34.91
C ARG A 3 -56.48 27.82 -34.36
N TYR A 4 -56.38 28.52 -33.23
CA TYR A 4 -55.58 28.21 -32.02
C TYR A 4 -55.32 29.50 -31.23
N GLU A 5 -56.32 29.86 -30.42
CA GLU A 5 -56.13 30.48 -29.12
C GLU A 5 -55.48 29.47 -28.15
N TYR A 6 -54.89 30.00 -27.06
CA TYR A 6 -54.34 29.37 -25.85
C TYR A 6 -52.84 29.62 -25.63
N THR A 7 -52.47 30.90 -25.51
CA THR A 7 -51.24 31.31 -24.79
C THR A 7 -51.38 32.74 -24.25
N LEU A 8 -52.38 33.06 -23.41
CA LEU A 8 -52.31 34.31 -22.61
C LEU A 8 -53.26 34.43 -21.40
N THR A 9 -53.59 33.33 -20.72
CA THR A 9 -54.43 33.40 -19.49
C THR A 9 -53.93 32.52 -18.33
N SER A 10 -52.64 32.18 -18.30
CA SER A 10 -52.03 31.45 -17.17
C SER A 10 -51.02 32.28 -16.36
N PHE A 11 -50.75 33.53 -16.75
CA PHE A 11 -49.70 34.35 -16.12
C PHE A 11 -50.19 35.44 -15.15
N LEU A 12 -51.51 35.60 -14.95
CA LEU A 12 -52.06 36.65 -14.07
C LEU A 12 -52.93 36.16 -12.89
N CYS A 13 -53.10 34.85 -12.69
CA CYS A 13 -53.82 34.31 -11.52
C CYS A 13 -52.91 33.73 -10.41
N ILE A 14 -51.59 33.71 -10.59
CA ILE A 14 -50.65 33.16 -9.58
C ILE A 14 -50.17 34.25 -8.60
N LEU A 15 -50.50 35.53 -8.85
CA LEU A 15 -50.04 36.67 -8.04
C LEU A 15 -50.97 37.10 -6.90
N PHE A 16 -52.09 36.39 -6.66
CA PHE A 16 -53.08 36.80 -5.65
C PHE A 16 -53.55 35.69 -4.68
N LEU A 17 -52.84 34.56 -4.61
CA LEU A 17 -53.21 33.43 -3.72
C LEU A 17 -52.12 33.01 -2.70
N PHE A 18 -51.10 33.84 -2.48
CA PHE A 18 -50.08 33.63 -1.42
C PHE A 18 -50.02 34.77 -0.39
N CYS A 19 -51.14 35.43 -0.12
CA CYS A 19 -51.30 36.21 1.12
C CYS A 19 -52.03 35.34 2.14
N PHE A 20 -51.43 35.14 3.32
CA PHE A 20 -51.80 34.24 4.42
C PHE A 20 -51.25 32.81 4.35
N CYS A 21 -49.94 32.67 4.18
CA CYS A 21 -49.21 31.81 5.12
C CYS A 21 -48.63 32.75 6.18
N PRO A 22 -48.93 32.57 7.48
CA PRO A 22 -48.10 33.20 8.49
C PRO A 22 -46.71 32.57 8.32
N LEU A 23 -45.78 33.34 7.73
CA LEU A 23 -44.36 33.04 7.86
C LEU A 23 -44.03 33.30 9.33
N VAL A 24 -44.41 32.34 10.18
CA VAL A 24 -43.85 32.26 11.52
C VAL A 24 -42.39 31.92 11.25
N LEU A 25 -41.55 32.94 11.17
CA LEU A 25 -40.15 32.84 11.50
C LEU A 25 -40.14 32.34 12.95
N SER A 26 -40.25 31.03 13.13
CA SER A 26 -40.12 30.41 14.43
C SER A 26 -38.69 30.66 14.84
N LEU A 27 -38.50 31.68 15.67
CA LEU A 27 -37.20 31.97 16.24
C LEU A 27 -36.90 30.87 17.25
N LEU A 28 -35.65 30.40 17.24
CA LEU A 28 -35.13 29.50 18.28
C LEU A 28 -35.53 30.06 19.65
N SER A 29 -36.01 29.20 20.55
CA SER A 29 -36.45 29.66 21.87
C SER A 29 -35.31 30.43 22.56
N GLN A 30 -35.65 31.47 23.32
CA GLN A 30 -34.63 32.32 23.97
C GLN A 30 -33.70 31.48 24.87
N SER A 31 -34.24 30.46 25.54
CA SER A 31 -33.47 29.53 26.36
C SER A 31 -32.46 28.70 25.56
N GLN A 32 -32.84 28.15 24.40
CA GLN A 32 -31.91 27.41 23.55
C GLN A 32 -30.85 28.33 22.93
N THR A 33 -31.26 29.54 22.53
CA THR A 33 -30.34 30.57 22.03
C THR A 33 -29.28 30.93 23.07
N ASP A 34 -29.69 31.16 24.32
CA ASP A 34 -28.78 31.49 25.42
C ASP A 34 -27.82 30.33 25.74
N ILE A 35 -28.31 29.08 25.73
CA ILE A 35 -27.47 27.88 25.92
C ILE A 35 -26.42 27.78 24.82
N MET A 36 -26.82 27.92 23.55
CA MET A 36 -25.91 27.82 22.41
C MET A 36 -24.89 28.96 22.40
N ILE A 37 -25.29 30.19 22.73
CA ILE A 37 -24.36 31.33 22.87
C ILE A 37 -23.40 31.11 24.05
N LYS A 38 -23.85 30.54 25.16
CA LYS A 38 -22.97 30.21 26.28
C LYS A 38 -21.99 29.11 25.91
N LEU A 39 -22.44 28.10 25.15
CA LEU A 39 -21.60 27.04 24.62
C LEU A 39 -20.54 27.61 23.67
N SER A 40 -20.90 28.47 22.72
CA SER A 40 -19.94 29.05 21.76
C SER A 40 -18.85 29.91 22.38
N LYS A 41 -19.07 30.44 23.59
CA LYS A 41 -18.07 31.19 24.38
C LYS A 41 -17.00 30.29 25.02
N ASN A 42 -17.12 28.96 24.95
CA ASN A 42 -16.05 28.10 25.46
C ASN A 42 -14.79 28.28 24.61
N PRO A 43 -13.59 28.36 25.24
CA PRO A 43 -12.33 28.44 24.53
C PRO A 43 -12.12 27.33 23.48
N GLU A 44 -12.65 26.12 23.73
CA GLU A 44 -12.54 24.98 22.80
C GLU A 44 -13.41 25.13 21.52
N PHE A 45 -14.37 26.07 21.48
CA PHE A 45 -15.21 26.36 20.29
C PHE A 45 -14.84 27.69 19.60
N SER A 46 -13.81 28.38 20.11
CA SER A 46 -13.35 29.69 19.64
C SER A 46 -13.09 29.70 18.13
N GLY A 47 -13.79 30.55 17.40
CA GLY A 47 -13.63 30.74 15.95
C GLY A 47 -14.39 29.77 15.04
N GLN A 48 -15.06 28.74 15.59
CA GLN A 48 -15.88 27.79 14.80
C GLN A 48 -17.33 28.25 14.64
N TRP A 49 -17.88 28.92 15.64
CA TRP A 49 -19.26 29.39 15.67
C TRP A 49 -19.30 30.93 15.82
N SER A 50 -19.88 31.61 14.83
CA SER A 50 -19.99 33.07 14.80
C SER A 50 -21.36 33.50 14.28
N GLY A 51 -21.90 34.60 14.82
CA GLY A 51 -23.21 35.14 14.44
C GLY A 51 -24.30 34.87 15.48
N SER A 52 -25.44 35.55 15.34
CA SER A 52 -26.55 35.53 16.32
C SER A 52 -27.50 34.33 16.18
N ASN A 53 -27.46 33.59 15.07
CA ASN A 53 -28.35 32.46 14.81
C ASN A 53 -27.61 31.10 14.91
N PRO A 54 -27.82 30.32 15.99
CA PRO A 54 -27.20 29.01 16.15
C PRO A 54 -27.53 28.00 15.05
N CYS A 55 -28.70 28.11 14.40
CA CYS A 55 -29.09 27.19 13.32
C CYS A 55 -28.29 27.38 12.02
N ALA A 56 -27.51 28.47 11.92
CA ALA A 56 -26.58 28.69 10.82
C ALA A 56 -25.14 28.21 11.15
N TRP A 57 -24.90 27.70 12.36
CA TRP A 57 -23.57 27.28 12.78
C TRP A 57 -23.21 25.92 12.19
N LYS A 58 -21.93 25.78 11.84
CA LYS A 58 -21.41 24.51 11.32
C LYS A 58 -21.60 23.40 12.36
N GLY A 59 -22.23 22.30 11.92
CA GLY A 59 -22.51 21.15 12.77
C GLY A 59 -23.76 21.30 13.64
N VAL A 60 -24.58 22.34 13.47
CA VAL A 60 -25.87 22.48 14.16
C VAL A 60 -27.00 22.30 13.15
N THR A 61 -27.92 21.37 13.43
CA THR A 61 -29.14 21.17 12.63
C THR A 61 -30.34 21.54 13.47
N CYS A 62 -31.23 22.37 12.92
CA CYS A 62 -32.49 22.76 13.55
C CYS A 62 -33.69 22.21 12.79
N ASP A 63 -34.80 22.02 13.50
CA ASP A 63 -36.08 21.61 12.93
C ASP A 63 -36.62 22.72 11.99
N PRO A 64 -37.03 22.39 10.76
CA PRO A 64 -37.46 23.39 9.78
C PRO A 64 -38.79 24.08 10.13
N THR A 65 -39.58 23.51 11.06
CA THR A 65 -40.90 24.05 11.42
C THR A 65 -40.86 24.98 12.61
N ASN A 66 -40.06 24.66 13.63
CA ASN A 66 -40.02 25.41 14.90
C ASN A 66 -38.62 25.93 15.26
N SER A 67 -37.63 25.72 14.38
CA SER A 67 -36.22 26.09 14.55
C SER A 67 -35.53 25.54 15.80
N SER A 68 -36.11 24.56 16.51
CA SER A 68 -35.46 23.95 17.67
C SER A 68 -34.22 23.15 17.27
N VAL A 69 -33.17 23.17 18.10
CA VAL A 69 -31.93 22.42 17.81
C VAL A 69 -32.20 20.90 17.96
N ARG A 70 -31.88 20.14 16.91
CA ARG A 70 -32.08 18.69 16.82
C ARG A 70 -30.76 17.92 16.79
N GLU A 71 -29.74 18.46 16.14
CA GLU A 71 -28.45 17.79 16.02
C GLU A 71 -27.32 18.76 16.33
N ILE A 72 -26.32 18.26 17.07
CA ILE A 72 -25.07 18.97 17.33
C ILE A 72 -23.91 18.02 17.02
N SER A 73 -23.09 18.38 16.04
CA SER A 73 -21.80 17.76 15.73
C SER A 73 -20.66 18.70 16.09
N LEU A 74 -19.89 18.27 17.07
CA LEU A 74 -18.63 18.84 17.54
C LEU A 74 -17.45 18.02 17.02
N SER A 75 -17.61 17.34 15.88
CA SER A 75 -16.60 16.41 15.38
C SER A 75 -15.31 17.11 14.98
N GLY A 76 -14.18 16.72 15.57
CA GLY A 76 -12.87 17.28 15.23
C GLY A 76 -12.59 18.69 15.77
N PHE A 77 -13.37 19.16 16.74
CA PHE A 77 -13.17 20.48 17.38
C PHE A 77 -11.97 20.52 18.33
N GLY A 78 -11.35 19.37 18.61
CA GLY A 78 -10.21 19.25 19.51
C GLY A 78 -10.59 19.16 20.99
N LEU A 79 -11.85 18.83 21.30
CA LEU A 79 -12.36 18.75 22.67
C LEU A 79 -11.49 17.83 23.52
N SER A 80 -10.96 18.37 24.62
CA SER A 80 -10.12 17.65 25.57
C SER A 80 -10.80 17.47 26.92
N SER A 81 -11.85 18.27 27.18
CA SER A 81 -12.62 18.28 28.41
C SER A 81 -14.11 18.09 28.15
N SER A 82 -14.88 17.81 29.20
CA SER A 82 -16.34 17.66 29.14
C SER A 82 -17.11 18.98 29.14
N ASN A 83 -16.50 20.05 28.65
CA ASN A 83 -17.09 21.38 28.60
C ASN A 83 -18.33 21.49 27.68
N PHE A 84 -18.60 20.47 26.87
CA PHE A 84 -19.77 20.39 26.01
C PHE A 84 -21.06 20.01 26.78
N LEU A 85 -21.01 19.66 28.07
CA LEU A 85 -22.17 19.21 28.86
C LEU A 85 -23.40 20.13 28.82
N LEU A 86 -23.23 21.42 28.51
CA LEU A 86 -24.36 22.34 28.32
C LEU A 86 -25.31 21.90 27.20
N VAL A 87 -24.86 21.10 26.23
CA VAL A 87 -25.73 20.51 25.20
C VAL A 87 -26.82 19.63 25.81
N CYS A 88 -26.57 19.03 26.99
CA CYS A 88 -27.53 18.19 27.69
C CYS A 88 -28.75 18.98 28.24
N LYS A 89 -28.74 20.32 28.16
CA LYS A 89 -29.88 21.18 28.53
C LYS A 89 -30.84 21.44 27.36
N ILE A 90 -30.52 20.94 26.16
CA ILE A 90 -31.35 21.10 24.97
C ILE A 90 -32.29 19.89 24.88
N GLU A 91 -33.51 20.02 25.41
CA GLU A 91 -34.48 18.92 25.50
C GLU A 91 -34.95 18.37 24.14
N THR A 92 -34.81 19.15 23.07
CA THR A 92 -35.17 18.74 21.70
C THR A 92 -34.04 18.00 20.97
N LEU A 93 -32.88 17.81 21.60
CA LEU A 93 -31.72 17.20 20.98
C LEU A 93 -31.96 15.72 20.67
N GLU A 94 -31.74 15.32 19.43
CA GLU A 94 -31.84 13.95 18.95
C GLU A 94 -30.47 13.33 18.68
N HIS A 95 -29.54 14.08 18.10
CA HIS A 95 -28.22 13.57 17.72
C HIS A 95 -27.10 14.40 18.34
N LEU A 96 -26.16 13.72 19.00
CA LEU A 96 -24.93 14.32 19.50
C LEU A 96 -23.71 13.57 18.98
N ASP A 97 -22.90 14.29 18.21
CA ASP A 97 -21.65 13.78 17.65
C ASP A 97 -20.46 14.54 18.24
N VAL A 98 -19.69 13.88 19.09
CA VAL A 98 -18.45 14.39 19.68
C VAL A 98 -17.23 13.60 19.19
N SER A 99 -17.34 13.00 18.00
CA SER A 99 -16.30 12.17 17.41
C SER A 99 -15.03 12.95 17.04
N ASN A 100 -13.94 12.23 16.81
CA ASN A 100 -12.66 12.74 16.35
C ASN A 100 -12.03 13.83 17.23
N ASN A 101 -12.30 13.79 18.53
CA ASN A 101 -11.76 14.72 19.51
C ASN A 101 -10.64 14.08 20.36
N ARG A 102 -10.35 14.65 21.53
CA ARG A 102 -9.28 14.21 22.45
C ARG A 102 -9.81 13.84 23.85
N LEU A 103 -11.11 13.53 23.97
CA LEU A 103 -11.74 13.19 25.24
C LEU A 103 -11.10 11.94 25.84
N SER A 104 -10.69 11.99 27.11
CA SER A 104 -10.11 10.84 27.84
C SER A 104 -11.13 10.05 28.67
N SER A 105 -12.26 10.67 29.00
CA SER A 105 -13.35 10.07 29.78
C SER A 105 -14.67 10.76 29.46
N ILE A 106 -15.79 10.10 29.76
CA ILE A 106 -17.14 10.69 29.77
C ILE A 106 -17.49 10.97 31.24
N PRO A 107 -17.83 12.21 31.63
CA PRO A 107 -18.13 12.54 33.03
C PRO A 107 -19.46 11.92 33.48
N GLU A 108 -19.61 11.66 34.78
CA GLU A 108 -20.87 11.11 35.33
C GLU A 108 -22.08 12.02 35.05
N ASP A 109 -21.88 13.34 35.14
CA ASP A 109 -22.92 14.34 34.85
C ASP A 109 -23.51 14.20 33.43
N PHE A 110 -22.75 13.66 32.47
CA PHE A 110 -23.27 13.40 31.13
C PHE A 110 -24.41 12.38 31.20
N PHE A 111 -24.23 11.30 31.94
CA PHE A 111 -25.22 10.24 32.04
C PHE A 111 -26.46 10.71 32.81
N THR A 112 -26.30 11.55 33.83
CA THR A 112 -27.44 12.08 34.60
C THR A 112 -28.19 13.21 33.89
N GLU A 113 -27.52 14.02 33.08
CA GLU A 113 -28.14 15.16 32.40
C GLU A 113 -28.63 14.81 31.00
N CYS A 114 -27.75 14.30 30.12
CA CYS A 114 -28.16 13.91 28.77
C CYS A 114 -29.09 12.69 28.80
N GLY A 115 -28.99 11.81 29.81
CA GLY A 115 -29.92 10.69 30.00
C GLY A 115 -31.36 11.11 30.35
N LYS A 116 -31.63 12.39 30.61
CA LYS A 116 -33.01 12.90 30.76
C LYS A 116 -33.68 13.21 29.42
N ILE A 117 -32.90 13.35 28.35
CA ILE A 117 -33.39 13.73 27.02
C ILE A 117 -34.00 12.51 26.34
N LYS A 118 -35.32 12.35 26.48
CA LYS A 118 -36.05 11.20 25.91
C LYS A 118 -36.01 11.14 24.40
N GLY A 119 -35.80 12.26 23.71
CA GLY A 119 -35.67 12.34 22.26
C GLY A 119 -34.30 11.94 21.71
N LEU A 120 -33.28 11.72 22.55
CA LEU A 120 -31.91 11.49 22.11
C LEU A 120 -31.76 10.09 21.51
N LYS A 121 -31.50 10.02 20.20
CA LYS A 121 -31.44 8.79 19.39
C LYS A 121 -30.03 8.37 18.99
N LEU A 122 -29.09 9.31 18.87
CA LEU A 122 -27.74 8.99 18.39
C LEU A 122 -26.66 9.63 19.25
N LEU A 123 -25.70 8.81 19.66
CA LEU A 123 -24.46 9.23 20.31
C LEU A 123 -23.25 8.72 19.53
N ASN A 124 -22.35 9.63 19.17
CA ASN A 124 -21.10 9.30 18.48
C ASN A 124 -19.89 9.87 19.22
N PHE A 125 -19.08 8.97 19.80
CA PHE A 125 -17.84 9.25 20.51
C PHE A 125 -16.60 8.72 19.76
N THR A 126 -16.74 8.33 18.50
CA THR A 126 -15.70 7.66 17.73
C THR A 126 -14.40 8.44 17.67
N GLY A 127 -13.26 7.77 17.76
CA GLY A 127 -11.97 8.40 17.45
C GLY A 127 -11.50 9.42 18.48
N ASN A 128 -11.87 9.21 19.75
CA ASN A 128 -11.40 9.95 20.92
C ASN A 128 -10.24 9.18 21.61
N LYS A 129 -9.98 9.49 22.88
CA LYS A 129 -8.99 8.80 23.73
C LYS A 129 -9.64 8.21 24.98
N LEU A 130 -10.92 7.82 24.90
CA LEU A 130 -11.68 7.36 26.05
C LEU A 130 -11.01 6.10 26.63
N ARG A 131 -10.74 6.08 27.94
CA ARG A 131 -10.06 4.99 28.66
C ARG A 131 -10.95 4.36 29.72
N GLY A 132 -10.54 3.18 30.19
CA GLY A 132 -11.19 2.47 31.28
C GLY A 132 -12.34 1.58 30.80
N ALA A 133 -13.16 1.12 31.74
CA ALA A 133 -14.26 0.21 31.48
C ALA A 133 -15.37 0.88 30.65
N PHE A 134 -16.11 0.07 29.90
CA PHE A 134 -17.29 0.54 29.17
C PHE A 134 -18.34 1.10 30.16
N PRO A 135 -18.86 2.34 29.94
CA PRO A 135 -19.79 2.98 30.85
C PRO A 135 -21.22 2.45 30.71
N THR A 136 -22.02 2.62 31.77
CA THR A 136 -23.44 2.25 31.77
C THR A 136 -24.31 3.44 31.33
N PHE A 137 -25.14 3.23 30.32
CA PHE A 137 -26.02 4.28 29.75
C PHE A 137 -27.42 4.27 30.38
N ASN A 138 -27.50 4.53 31.69
CA ASN A 138 -28.78 4.65 32.38
C ASN A 138 -29.56 5.90 31.89
N GLY A 139 -30.85 5.74 31.60
CA GLY A 139 -31.73 6.83 31.15
C GLY A 139 -31.80 7.03 29.63
N PHE A 140 -30.95 6.35 28.85
CA PHE A 140 -30.91 6.45 27.38
C PHE A 140 -31.82 5.40 26.70
N ASP A 141 -33.04 5.22 27.19
CA ASP A 141 -34.00 4.20 26.72
C ASP A 141 -34.46 4.42 25.26
N GLY A 142 -34.43 5.67 24.78
CA GLY A 142 -34.74 6.03 23.38
C GLY A 142 -33.55 6.00 22.43
N LEU A 143 -32.34 5.65 22.89
CA LEU A 143 -31.14 5.67 22.06
C LEU A 143 -31.17 4.53 21.02
N GLU A 144 -31.08 4.90 19.75
CA GLU A 144 -31.12 3.98 18.61
C GLU A 144 -29.72 3.63 18.09
N SER A 145 -28.75 4.53 18.22
CA SER A 145 -27.39 4.33 17.70
C SER A 145 -26.32 4.81 18.68
N LEU A 146 -25.36 3.93 18.97
CA LEU A 146 -24.21 4.23 19.81
C LEU A 146 -22.91 3.83 19.10
N ASP A 147 -22.06 4.82 18.82
CA ASP A 147 -20.73 4.60 18.27
C ASP A 147 -19.65 5.06 19.26
N MET A 148 -18.84 4.12 19.71
CA MET A 148 -17.73 4.31 20.65
C MET A 148 -16.41 3.82 20.05
N SER A 149 -16.36 3.63 18.72
CA SER A 149 -15.22 3.02 18.05
C SER A 149 -13.94 3.86 18.07
N PHE A 150 -12.78 3.25 17.80
CA PHE A 150 -11.47 3.93 17.77
C PHE A 150 -11.16 4.72 19.06
N ASN A 151 -11.35 4.08 20.20
CA ASN A 151 -11.03 4.62 21.53
C ASN A 151 -9.98 3.72 22.23
N GLN A 152 -9.80 3.90 23.54
CA GLN A 152 -8.90 3.11 24.37
C GLN A 152 -9.66 2.42 25.52
N LEU A 153 -10.93 2.08 25.28
CA LEU A 153 -11.78 1.43 26.27
C LEU A 153 -11.39 -0.04 26.40
N GLU A 154 -11.45 -0.57 27.61
CA GLU A 154 -10.95 -1.90 27.94
C GLU A 154 -11.90 -2.65 28.89
N GLY A 155 -11.54 -3.89 29.21
CA GLY A 155 -12.32 -4.75 30.09
C GLY A 155 -13.46 -5.49 29.37
N ASN A 156 -14.34 -6.10 30.17
CA ASN A 156 -15.44 -6.93 29.69
C ASN A 156 -16.74 -6.10 29.59
N ILE A 157 -17.59 -6.48 28.64
CA ILE A 157 -18.93 -5.90 28.47
C ILE A 157 -19.96 -6.89 29.05
N GLY A 158 -20.67 -6.46 30.09
CA GLY A 158 -21.72 -7.19 30.77
C GLY A 158 -23.07 -6.49 30.65
N LEU A 159 -23.62 -6.04 31.78
CA LEU A 159 -24.95 -5.44 31.89
C LEU A 159 -25.03 -3.95 31.50
N GLN A 160 -23.91 -3.34 31.12
CA GLN A 160 -23.83 -1.90 30.88
C GLN A 160 -24.74 -1.39 29.75
N LEU A 161 -25.14 -2.29 28.85
CA LEU A 161 -26.03 -2.00 27.72
C LEU A 161 -27.50 -2.31 28.01
N ASP A 162 -27.85 -2.96 29.14
CA ASP A 162 -29.20 -3.48 29.43
C ASP A 162 -30.31 -2.41 29.33
N GLY A 163 -30.00 -1.17 29.68
CA GLY A 163 -30.93 -0.03 29.66
C GLY A 163 -31.25 0.53 28.27
N LEU A 164 -30.47 0.17 27.24
CA LEU A 164 -30.62 0.68 25.88
C LEU A 164 -31.65 -0.14 25.09
N VAL A 165 -32.93 -0.03 25.47
CA VAL A 165 -34.01 -0.89 24.97
C VAL A 165 -34.44 -0.62 23.53
N SER A 166 -34.04 0.53 22.96
CA SER A 166 -34.35 0.92 21.58
C SER A 166 -33.14 0.84 20.65
N LEU A 167 -32.02 0.28 21.12
CA LEU A 167 -30.75 0.26 20.38
C LEU A 167 -30.87 -0.61 19.12
N LYS A 168 -30.63 0.01 17.97
CA LYS A 168 -30.59 -0.61 16.63
C LYS A 168 -29.16 -0.80 16.16
N SER A 169 -28.24 0.12 16.47
CA SER A 169 -26.85 0.07 16.01
C SER A 169 -25.87 0.26 17.15
N LEU A 170 -24.92 -0.67 17.26
CA LEU A 170 -23.82 -0.61 18.22
C LEU A 170 -22.48 -0.81 17.51
N ASN A 171 -21.60 0.19 17.62
CA ASN A 171 -20.23 0.11 17.11
C ASN A 171 -19.20 0.35 18.22
N LEU A 172 -18.45 -0.69 18.55
CA LEU A 172 -17.39 -0.69 19.56
C LEU A 172 -16.01 -1.02 18.97
N SER A 173 -15.88 -0.95 17.64
CA SER A 173 -14.68 -1.39 16.95
C SER A 173 -13.41 -0.62 17.35
N PHE A 174 -12.24 -1.24 17.19
CA PHE A 174 -10.93 -0.64 17.45
C PHE A 174 -10.80 -0.06 18.87
N ASN A 175 -11.06 -0.89 19.86
CA ASN A 175 -10.84 -0.64 21.29
C ASN A 175 -9.97 -1.78 21.87
N PHE A 176 -9.85 -1.86 23.20
CA PHE A 176 -9.15 -2.92 23.92
C PHE A 176 -10.10 -3.84 24.69
N PHE A 177 -11.35 -4.00 24.24
CA PHE A 177 -12.29 -4.87 24.93
C PHE A 177 -11.84 -6.33 24.89
N MET A 178 -12.04 -7.04 26.00
CA MET A 178 -11.67 -8.43 26.19
C MET A 178 -12.86 -9.25 26.72
N GLY A 179 -12.63 -10.52 27.04
CA GLY A 179 -13.68 -11.43 27.49
C GLY A 179 -14.52 -11.99 26.33
N SER A 180 -15.67 -12.57 26.66
CA SER A 180 -16.61 -13.11 25.68
C SER A 180 -17.37 -12.00 24.96
N LEU A 181 -17.88 -12.32 23.76
CA LEU A 181 -18.81 -11.44 23.06
C LEU A 181 -20.00 -11.07 23.97
N PRO A 182 -20.40 -9.79 24.02
CA PRO A 182 -21.53 -9.36 24.84
C PRO A 182 -22.84 -9.99 24.34
N THR A 183 -23.54 -10.70 25.22
CA THR A 183 -24.86 -11.29 24.93
C THR A 183 -26.01 -10.44 25.43
N LYS A 184 -25.75 -9.52 26.36
CA LYS A 184 -26.75 -8.63 26.94
C LYS A 184 -26.68 -7.26 26.29
N LEU A 185 -27.03 -7.21 25.00
CA LEU A 185 -26.90 -6.03 24.14
C LEU A 185 -28.08 -5.06 24.28
N GLY A 186 -28.55 -4.88 25.51
CA GLY A 186 -29.85 -4.29 25.80
C GLY A 186 -30.96 -5.34 25.79
N LYS A 187 -32.06 -5.06 26.50
CA LYS A 187 -33.34 -5.77 26.27
C LYS A 187 -33.95 -5.46 24.89
N SER A 188 -33.20 -4.78 24.02
CA SER A 188 -33.57 -4.36 22.67
C SER A 188 -33.61 -5.57 21.73
N MET A 189 -34.80 -6.10 21.49
CA MET A 189 -35.02 -7.05 20.40
C MET A 189 -35.06 -6.38 19.01
N VAL A 190 -34.71 -5.09 18.93
CA VAL A 190 -34.68 -4.30 17.68
C VAL A 190 -33.27 -4.04 17.17
N LEU A 191 -32.24 -4.71 17.71
CA LEU A 191 -30.86 -4.57 17.25
C LEU A 191 -30.71 -5.05 15.80
N GLU A 192 -30.13 -4.18 14.96
CA GLU A 192 -29.92 -4.39 13.53
C GLU A 192 -28.43 -4.51 13.17
N GLN A 193 -27.56 -3.72 13.81
CA GLN A 193 -26.13 -3.66 13.49
C GLN A 193 -25.28 -3.87 14.75
N LEU A 194 -24.34 -4.80 14.66
CA LEU A 194 -23.38 -5.08 15.73
C LEU A 194 -21.95 -5.15 15.17
N VAL A 195 -21.16 -4.13 15.48
CA VAL A 195 -19.79 -3.95 14.98
C VAL A 195 -18.81 -3.94 16.13
N LEU A 196 -18.02 -5.02 16.28
CA LEU A 196 -17.07 -5.25 17.38
C LEU A 196 -15.63 -5.48 16.88
N SER A 197 -15.35 -5.15 15.62
CA SER A 197 -14.07 -5.47 14.97
C SER A 197 -12.85 -4.80 15.61
N GLY A 198 -11.67 -5.41 15.53
CA GLY A 198 -10.41 -4.82 16.01
C GLY A 198 -10.33 -4.69 17.54
N ASN A 199 -10.79 -5.70 18.28
CA ASN A 199 -10.72 -5.79 19.74
C ASN A 199 -9.97 -7.06 20.17
N TYR A 200 -10.04 -7.44 21.45
CA TYR A 200 -9.44 -8.65 22.01
C TYR A 200 -10.50 -9.64 22.53
N PHE A 201 -11.74 -9.58 22.01
CA PHE A 201 -12.78 -10.54 22.38
C PHE A 201 -12.33 -11.97 22.05
N HIS A 202 -12.62 -12.91 22.94
CA HIS A 202 -12.26 -14.32 22.81
C HIS A 202 -13.41 -15.24 23.24
N GLY A 203 -13.20 -16.56 23.23
CA GLY A 203 -14.27 -17.52 23.51
C GLY A 203 -15.14 -17.77 22.28
N LYS A 204 -16.35 -18.34 22.46
CA LYS A 204 -17.22 -18.77 21.36
C LYS A 204 -18.21 -17.67 20.94
N ILE A 205 -18.75 -17.77 19.73
CA ILE A 205 -19.96 -17.03 19.34
C ILE A 205 -21.13 -17.57 20.17
N PRO A 206 -21.76 -16.76 21.04
CA PRO A 206 -22.81 -17.25 21.95
C PRO A 206 -24.14 -17.48 21.21
N ASP A 207 -24.88 -18.53 21.59
CA ASP A 207 -26.21 -18.81 21.02
C ASP A 207 -27.23 -17.71 21.33
N ASP A 208 -27.10 -17.03 22.47
CA ASP A 208 -27.94 -15.88 22.84
C ASP A 208 -27.87 -14.75 21.80
N LEU A 209 -26.75 -14.62 21.08
CA LEU A 209 -26.64 -13.61 20.02
C LEU A 209 -27.62 -13.90 18.86
N LEU A 210 -28.00 -15.17 18.69
CA LEU A 210 -28.90 -15.61 17.63
C LEU A 210 -30.38 -15.33 17.96
N SER A 211 -30.70 -14.83 19.16
CA SER A 211 -32.06 -14.37 19.48
C SER A 211 -32.38 -12.97 18.93
N TYR A 212 -31.37 -12.23 18.48
CA TYR A 212 -31.55 -10.89 17.90
C TYR A 212 -31.94 -10.99 16.41
N GLU A 213 -33.17 -11.42 16.14
CA GLU A 213 -33.68 -11.73 14.78
C GLU A 213 -33.73 -10.52 13.82
N ASN A 214 -33.59 -9.30 14.35
CA ASN A 214 -33.55 -8.07 13.57
C ASN A 214 -32.17 -7.74 12.99
N LEU A 215 -31.12 -8.50 13.35
CA LEU A 215 -29.77 -8.27 12.86
C LEU A 215 -29.70 -8.32 11.33
N THR A 216 -29.23 -7.23 10.75
CA THR A 216 -28.88 -7.06 9.33
C THR A 216 -27.38 -7.08 9.11
N GLY A 217 -26.55 -6.74 10.11
CA GLY A 217 -25.10 -6.73 9.99
C GLY A 217 -24.35 -7.14 11.25
N ILE A 218 -23.37 -8.03 11.08
CA ILE A 218 -22.42 -8.47 12.11
C ILE A 218 -21.00 -8.29 11.58
N ASP A 219 -20.14 -7.54 12.29
CA ASP A 219 -18.70 -7.45 12.03
C ASP A 219 -17.88 -7.71 13.30
N PHE A 220 -17.27 -8.89 13.36
CA PHE A 220 -16.42 -9.35 14.45
C PHE A 220 -14.94 -9.49 14.07
N ARG A 221 -14.55 -8.92 12.93
CA ARG A 221 -13.22 -9.09 12.37
C ARG A 221 -12.09 -8.67 13.30
N GLY A 222 -10.94 -9.35 13.24
CA GLY A 222 -9.73 -8.91 13.94
C GLY A 222 -9.87 -8.98 15.46
N ASN A 223 -10.38 -10.11 15.94
CA ASN A 223 -10.50 -10.46 17.36
C ASN A 223 -9.80 -11.81 17.61
N ASN A 224 -9.97 -12.37 18.81
CA ASN A 224 -9.46 -13.69 19.19
C ASN A 224 -10.58 -14.72 19.38
N ILE A 225 -11.71 -14.56 18.68
CA ILE A 225 -12.90 -15.42 18.82
C ILE A 225 -12.57 -16.82 18.31
N SER A 226 -13.07 -17.85 18.98
CA SER A 226 -12.77 -19.27 18.77
C SER A 226 -14.06 -20.09 18.71
N GLY A 227 -13.96 -21.41 18.50
CA GLY A 227 -15.13 -22.28 18.36
C GLY A 227 -15.71 -22.24 16.94
N THR A 228 -16.98 -22.60 16.77
CA THR A 228 -17.61 -22.82 15.46
C THR A 228 -18.70 -21.78 15.17
N ILE A 229 -19.12 -21.67 13.92
CA ILE A 229 -20.38 -20.99 13.57
C ILE A 229 -21.52 -21.98 13.81
N HIS A 230 -22.46 -21.63 14.70
CA HIS A 230 -23.57 -22.51 15.03
C HIS A 230 -24.60 -22.57 13.88
N SER A 231 -25.24 -23.73 13.66
CA SER A 231 -26.22 -23.91 12.57
C SER A 231 -27.47 -23.03 12.72
N ASN A 232 -27.81 -22.60 13.93
CA ASN A 232 -28.90 -21.66 14.18
C ASN A 232 -28.67 -20.26 13.56
N ILE A 233 -27.46 -19.94 13.06
CA ILE A 233 -27.21 -18.69 12.33
C ILE A 233 -28.19 -18.49 11.16
N GLY A 234 -28.66 -19.58 10.55
CA GLY A 234 -29.66 -19.57 9.48
C GLY A 234 -31.02 -18.96 9.88
N LYS A 235 -31.30 -18.82 11.18
CA LYS A 235 -32.54 -18.17 11.68
C LYS A 235 -32.54 -16.66 11.52
N LEU A 236 -31.37 -16.03 11.36
CA LEU A 236 -31.24 -14.59 11.19
C LEU A 236 -31.64 -14.17 9.76
N SER A 237 -32.92 -14.32 9.44
CA SER A 237 -33.47 -14.15 8.08
C SER A 237 -33.29 -12.75 7.48
N LYS A 238 -33.01 -11.74 8.32
CA LYS A 238 -32.75 -10.36 7.90
C LYS A 238 -31.26 -10.06 7.68
N LEU A 239 -30.36 -10.98 8.01
CA LEU A 239 -28.92 -10.76 7.95
C LEU A 239 -28.47 -10.55 6.50
N GLU A 240 -27.82 -9.42 6.25
CA GLU A 240 -27.31 -9.00 4.94
C GLU A 240 -25.79 -9.14 4.85
N THR A 241 -25.10 -8.87 5.97
CA THR A 241 -23.63 -8.91 6.04
C THR A 241 -23.16 -9.68 7.28
N LEU A 242 -22.28 -10.66 7.06
CA LEU A 242 -21.60 -11.41 8.12
C LEU A 242 -20.08 -11.37 7.89
N ILE A 243 -19.34 -10.71 8.79
CA ILE A 243 -17.89 -10.56 8.72
C ILE A 243 -17.27 -11.15 9.99
N LEU A 244 -16.51 -12.23 9.83
CA LEU A 244 -15.85 -13.00 10.89
C LEU A 244 -14.33 -13.11 10.69
N SER A 245 -13.77 -12.36 9.73
CA SER A 245 -12.38 -12.45 9.29
C SER A 245 -11.35 -12.26 10.39
N SER A 246 -10.17 -12.86 10.28
CA SER A 246 -9.04 -12.65 11.21
C SER A 246 -9.41 -12.96 12.66
N ASN A 247 -9.77 -14.21 12.92
CA ASN A 247 -10.10 -14.76 14.24
C ASN A 247 -9.48 -16.18 14.38
N ASN A 248 -9.84 -16.89 15.45
CA ASN A 248 -9.43 -18.27 15.73
C ASN A 248 -10.61 -19.25 15.56
N LEU A 249 -11.61 -18.94 14.72
CA LEU A 249 -12.78 -19.79 14.50
C LEU A 249 -12.37 -21.06 13.75
N ALA A 250 -13.02 -22.18 14.05
CA ALA A 250 -12.69 -23.50 13.52
C ALA A 250 -13.97 -24.31 13.23
N GLY A 251 -13.79 -25.56 12.80
CA GLY A 251 -14.88 -26.46 12.42
C GLY A 251 -15.41 -26.17 11.02
N GLU A 252 -16.52 -26.81 10.67
CA GLU A 252 -17.14 -26.66 9.35
C GLU A 252 -17.97 -25.38 9.25
N ILE A 253 -18.08 -24.85 8.04
CA ILE A 253 -19.01 -23.77 7.73
C ILE A 253 -20.43 -24.36 7.67
N PRO A 254 -21.40 -23.86 8.45
CA PRO A 254 -22.72 -24.47 8.52
C PRO A 254 -23.51 -24.26 7.22
N PRO A 255 -24.10 -25.31 6.64
CA PRO A 255 -24.91 -25.20 5.42
C PRO A 255 -26.12 -24.27 5.57
N SER A 256 -26.66 -24.11 6.78
CA SER A 256 -27.84 -23.28 7.08
C SER A 256 -27.66 -21.78 6.78
N LEU A 257 -26.44 -21.31 6.53
CA LEU A 257 -26.21 -19.97 5.98
C LEU A 257 -26.91 -19.78 4.61
N MET A 258 -27.17 -20.86 3.86
CA MET A 258 -27.92 -20.81 2.61
C MET A 258 -29.41 -20.46 2.79
N ASP A 259 -29.94 -20.60 4.01
CA ASP A 259 -31.33 -20.28 4.35
C ASP A 259 -31.54 -18.77 4.53
N ILE A 260 -30.46 -18.01 4.68
CA ILE A 260 -30.49 -16.56 4.88
C ILE A 260 -30.64 -15.85 3.52
N THR A 261 -31.89 -15.67 3.10
CA THR A 261 -32.23 -15.12 1.77
C THR A 261 -31.74 -13.71 1.48
N LYS A 262 -31.45 -12.91 2.53
CA LYS A 262 -30.93 -11.55 2.40
C LYS A 262 -29.41 -11.47 2.46
N LEU A 263 -28.70 -12.56 2.75
CA LEU A 263 -27.26 -12.52 2.93
C LEU A 263 -26.59 -12.22 1.60
N THR A 264 -25.98 -11.04 1.50
CA THR A 264 -25.28 -10.58 0.30
C THR A 264 -23.77 -10.69 0.46
N ARG A 265 -23.25 -10.55 1.69
CA ARG A 265 -21.81 -10.59 1.96
C ARG A 265 -21.48 -11.53 3.11
N PHE A 266 -20.62 -12.49 2.83
CA PHE A 266 -20.03 -13.36 3.85
C PHE A 266 -18.50 -13.38 3.72
N ALA A 267 -17.83 -12.97 4.80
CA ALA A 267 -16.36 -12.99 4.88
C ALA A 267 -15.91 -13.68 6.18
N ALA A 268 -15.12 -14.73 6.05
CA ALA A 268 -14.60 -15.54 7.16
C ALA A 268 -13.13 -15.94 6.96
N ASN A 269 -12.39 -15.17 6.16
CA ASN A 269 -10.99 -15.41 5.86
C ASN A 269 -10.06 -15.25 7.07
N LEU A 270 -8.84 -15.82 7.01
CA LEU A 270 -7.87 -15.79 8.11
C LEU A 270 -8.45 -16.38 9.41
N ASN A 271 -8.86 -17.64 9.34
CA ASN A 271 -9.38 -18.44 10.46
C ASN A 271 -8.83 -19.88 10.36
N HIS A 272 -9.42 -20.81 11.10
CA HIS A 272 -9.10 -22.24 11.10
C HIS A 272 -10.29 -23.11 10.64
N PHE A 273 -11.18 -22.57 9.80
CA PHE A 273 -12.31 -23.35 9.27
C PHE A 273 -11.81 -24.53 8.44
N ASN A 274 -12.43 -25.70 8.61
CA ASN A 274 -12.09 -26.94 7.93
C ASN A 274 -13.34 -27.57 7.29
N GLY A 275 -13.20 -28.81 6.78
CA GLY A 275 -14.26 -29.47 6.01
C GLY A 275 -14.48 -28.84 4.64
N SER A 276 -15.57 -29.22 3.98
CA SER A 276 -15.88 -28.76 2.62
C SER A 276 -16.63 -27.43 2.58
N VAL A 277 -16.48 -26.70 1.47
CA VAL A 277 -17.34 -25.53 1.18
C VAL A 277 -18.79 -26.02 1.02
N PRO A 278 -19.77 -25.49 1.80
CA PRO A 278 -21.15 -25.95 1.70
C PRO A 278 -21.76 -25.67 0.32
N PRO A 279 -22.42 -26.65 -0.32
CA PRO A 279 -23.13 -26.43 -1.57
C PRO A 279 -24.25 -25.38 -1.41
N GLY A 280 -24.36 -24.48 -2.37
CA GLY A 280 -25.43 -23.47 -2.39
C GLY A 280 -25.23 -22.27 -1.45
N ILE A 281 -24.12 -22.18 -0.73
CA ILE A 281 -23.80 -21.05 0.15
C ILE A 281 -23.81 -19.69 -0.58
N THR A 282 -23.53 -19.69 -1.88
CA THR A 282 -23.51 -18.50 -2.74
C THR A 282 -24.87 -18.13 -3.33
N LYS A 283 -25.94 -18.89 -3.04
CA LYS A 283 -27.26 -18.73 -3.68
C LYS A 283 -27.80 -17.30 -3.64
N TYR A 284 -27.55 -16.57 -2.54
CA TYR A 284 -27.97 -15.18 -2.34
C TYR A 284 -26.79 -14.18 -2.31
N LEU A 285 -25.55 -14.67 -2.22
CA LEU A 285 -24.36 -13.83 -2.05
C LEU A 285 -24.00 -13.05 -3.33
N THR A 286 -23.55 -11.81 -3.12
CA THR A 286 -22.78 -11.04 -4.10
C THR A 286 -21.28 -11.19 -3.85
N SER A 287 -20.87 -11.40 -2.59
CA SER A 287 -19.47 -11.54 -2.19
C SER A 287 -19.28 -12.67 -1.16
N LEU A 288 -18.32 -13.56 -1.46
CA LEU A 288 -17.84 -14.62 -0.58
C LEU A 288 -16.31 -14.53 -0.43
N ASP A 289 -15.82 -14.49 0.79
CA ASP A 289 -14.39 -14.58 1.09
C ASP A 289 -14.13 -15.58 2.23
N LEU A 290 -13.55 -16.73 1.87
CA LEU A 290 -13.15 -17.80 2.80
C LEU A 290 -11.64 -18.07 2.74
N SER A 291 -10.86 -17.12 2.22
CA SER A 291 -9.42 -17.30 2.01
C SER A 291 -8.63 -17.53 3.31
N TYR A 292 -7.43 -18.11 3.23
CA TYR A 292 -6.56 -18.36 4.39
C TYR A 292 -7.27 -19.13 5.52
N ASN A 293 -7.76 -20.31 5.18
CA ASN A 293 -8.39 -21.26 6.11
C ASN A 293 -7.81 -22.67 5.87
N GLN A 294 -8.44 -23.70 6.43
CA GLN A 294 -8.07 -25.11 6.27
C GLN A 294 -9.18 -25.90 5.54
N LEU A 295 -9.97 -25.22 4.69
CA LEU A 295 -11.06 -25.86 3.95
C LEU A 295 -10.49 -26.90 2.99
N SER A 296 -11.20 -28.01 2.82
CA SER A 296 -10.76 -29.17 2.06
C SER A 296 -11.90 -29.74 1.20
N GLY A 297 -11.66 -30.84 0.49
CA GLY A 297 -12.62 -31.40 -0.45
C GLY A 297 -12.75 -30.57 -1.73
N SER A 298 -13.73 -30.92 -2.57
CA SER A 298 -13.94 -30.28 -3.87
C SER A 298 -14.77 -29.00 -3.78
N ILE A 299 -14.49 -28.03 -4.65
CA ILE A 299 -15.36 -26.86 -4.84
C ILE A 299 -16.71 -27.34 -5.41
N PRO A 300 -17.86 -27.02 -4.79
CA PRO A 300 -19.15 -27.43 -5.31
C PRO A 300 -19.42 -26.86 -6.71
N GLU A 301 -19.91 -27.72 -7.62
CA GLU A 301 -20.15 -27.35 -9.03
C GLU A 301 -21.07 -26.13 -9.20
N GLY A 302 -22.09 -26.01 -8.36
CA GLY A 302 -23.04 -24.89 -8.38
C GLY A 302 -22.54 -23.60 -7.70
N LEU A 303 -21.35 -23.60 -7.09
CA LEU A 303 -20.88 -22.49 -6.24
C LEU A 303 -20.76 -21.18 -7.03
N LEU A 304 -20.30 -21.25 -8.28
CA LEU A 304 -20.06 -20.07 -9.10
C LEU A 304 -21.23 -19.71 -10.03
N SER A 305 -22.32 -20.48 -10.01
CA SER A 305 -23.46 -20.32 -10.92
C SER A 305 -24.44 -19.16 -10.61
N PRO A 306 -24.61 -18.65 -9.36
CA PRO A 306 -25.60 -17.61 -9.05
C PRO A 306 -25.38 -16.30 -9.82
N GLN A 307 -26.44 -15.75 -10.43
CA GLN A 307 -26.35 -14.62 -11.37
C GLN A 307 -25.90 -13.29 -10.75
N GLN A 308 -26.10 -13.09 -9.45
CA GLN A 308 -25.71 -11.87 -8.75
C GLN A 308 -24.30 -11.93 -8.13
N LEU A 309 -23.64 -13.09 -8.20
CA LEU A 309 -22.33 -13.30 -7.61
C LEU A 309 -21.26 -12.48 -8.34
N GLN A 310 -20.52 -11.67 -7.61
CA GLN A 310 -19.52 -10.74 -8.16
C GLN A 310 -18.10 -11.06 -7.69
N VAL A 311 -17.92 -11.45 -6.43
CA VAL A 311 -16.61 -11.66 -5.83
C VAL A 311 -16.59 -13.00 -5.10
N VAL A 312 -15.62 -13.85 -5.45
CA VAL A 312 -15.33 -15.08 -4.71
C VAL A 312 -13.84 -15.20 -4.48
N ASP A 313 -13.45 -15.34 -3.21
CA ASP A 313 -12.08 -15.63 -2.79
C ASP A 313 -12.05 -16.87 -1.89
N LEU A 314 -11.41 -17.94 -2.37
CA LEU A 314 -11.14 -19.18 -1.63
C LEU A 314 -9.64 -19.46 -1.55
N SER A 315 -8.80 -18.45 -1.81
CA SER A 315 -7.35 -18.63 -1.87
C SER A 315 -6.75 -19.13 -0.56
N ASN A 316 -5.61 -19.82 -0.61
CA ASN A 316 -4.86 -20.29 0.56
C ASN A 316 -5.72 -21.20 1.47
N ASN A 317 -6.17 -22.32 0.90
CA ASN A 317 -6.89 -23.39 1.59
C ASN A 317 -6.29 -24.75 1.17
N ASN A 318 -6.94 -25.86 1.54
CA ASN A 318 -6.58 -27.22 1.16
C ASN A 318 -7.60 -27.84 0.18
N LEU A 319 -8.22 -27.01 -0.66
CA LEU A 319 -9.27 -27.45 -1.61
C LEU A 319 -8.66 -28.31 -2.72
N THR A 320 -9.40 -29.35 -3.11
CA THR A 320 -8.98 -30.36 -4.10
C THR A 320 -10.01 -30.46 -5.23
N GLY A 321 -9.83 -31.41 -6.15
CA GLY A 321 -10.77 -31.62 -7.25
C GLY A 321 -10.64 -30.57 -8.35
N SER A 322 -11.60 -30.56 -9.28
CA SER A 322 -11.59 -29.66 -10.44
C SER A 322 -12.27 -28.32 -10.17
N LEU A 323 -11.96 -27.34 -11.04
CA LEU A 323 -12.69 -26.08 -11.09
C LEU A 323 -14.14 -26.31 -11.57
N PRO A 324 -15.13 -25.54 -11.05
CA PRO A 324 -16.51 -25.62 -11.51
C PRO A 324 -16.65 -25.27 -13.00
N SER A 325 -17.50 -26.01 -13.74
CA SER A 325 -17.68 -25.80 -15.19
C SER A 325 -18.58 -24.62 -15.56
N LYS A 326 -19.25 -24.00 -14.58
CA LYS A 326 -20.16 -22.86 -14.80
C LYS A 326 -19.77 -21.67 -13.92
N VAL A 327 -19.70 -20.49 -14.53
CA VAL A 327 -19.40 -19.23 -13.86
C VAL A 327 -20.48 -18.19 -14.13
N SER A 328 -20.78 -17.39 -13.11
CA SER A 328 -21.74 -16.30 -13.16
C SER A 328 -21.30 -15.22 -14.16
N PRO A 329 -22.21 -14.71 -15.01
CA PRO A 329 -21.90 -13.62 -15.93
C PRO A 329 -21.63 -12.29 -15.22
N SER A 330 -22.07 -12.15 -13.97
CA SER A 330 -21.80 -10.96 -13.14
C SER A 330 -20.47 -11.03 -12.40
N LEU A 331 -19.72 -12.12 -12.51
CA LEU A 331 -18.49 -12.30 -11.75
C LEU A 331 -17.43 -11.28 -12.19
N ILE A 332 -16.90 -10.54 -11.22
CA ILE A 332 -15.89 -9.50 -11.41
C ILE A 332 -14.51 -10.03 -10.97
N ARG A 333 -14.47 -10.80 -9.87
CA ARG A 333 -13.24 -11.29 -9.26
C ARG A 333 -13.39 -12.73 -8.80
N LEU A 334 -12.47 -13.57 -9.25
CA LEU A 334 -12.34 -14.97 -8.87
C LEU A 334 -10.91 -15.26 -8.41
N ARG A 335 -10.76 -15.73 -7.17
CA ARG A 335 -9.45 -16.01 -6.56
C ARG A 335 -9.44 -17.35 -5.85
N PHE A 336 -8.77 -18.33 -6.43
CA PHE A 336 -8.63 -19.69 -5.88
C PHE A 336 -7.16 -20.10 -5.69
N GLY A 337 -6.22 -19.16 -5.79
CA GLY A 337 -4.80 -19.49 -5.72
C GLY A 337 -4.36 -20.06 -4.37
N GLY A 338 -3.30 -20.88 -4.32
CA GLY A 338 -2.80 -21.50 -3.08
C GLY A 338 -3.72 -22.61 -2.57
N ASN A 339 -4.06 -23.57 -3.43
CA ASN A 339 -4.87 -24.75 -3.11
C ASN A 339 -4.25 -26.00 -3.76
N LEU A 340 -4.96 -27.13 -3.74
CA LEU A 340 -4.59 -28.39 -4.38
C LEU A 340 -5.54 -28.74 -5.54
N LEU A 341 -6.05 -27.73 -6.25
CA LEU A 341 -7.00 -27.92 -7.36
C LEU A 341 -6.29 -28.59 -8.54
N ARG A 342 -6.98 -29.54 -9.18
CA ARG A 342 -6.44 -30.42 -10.23
C ARG A 342 -7.29 -30.35 -11.50
N GLY A 343 -6.77 -30.91 -12.58
CA GLY A 343 -7.47 -30.99 -13.87
C GLY A 343 -7.36 -29.69 -14.65
N ASN A 344 -8.14 -29.60 -15.72
CA ASN A 344 -8.02 -28.51 -16.68
C ASN A 344 -8.84 -27.28 -16.25
N ILE A 345 -8.43 -26.11 -16.73
CA ILE A 345 -9.26 -24.90 -16.67
C ILE A 345 -10.47 -25.11 -17.61
N PRO A 346 -11.71 -25.10 -17.11
CA PRO A 346 -12.89 -25.44 -17.91
C PRO A 346 -13.19 -24.34 -18.94
N SER A 347 -13.18 -24.70 -20.22
CA SER A 347 -13.46 -23.81 -21.36
C SER A 347 -14.82 -23.11 -21.23
N ASP A 348 -15.87 -23.91 -21.03
CA ASP A 348 -17.26 -23.44 -21.08
C ASP A 348 -17.57 -22.42 -20.00
N ALA A 349 -16.89 -22.51 -18.85
CA ALA A 349 -17.08 -21.65 -17.69
C ALA A 349 -16.83 -20.17 -18.02
N PHE A 350 -15.78 -19.87 -18.79
CA PHE A 350 -15.34 -18.49 -19.03
C PHE A 350 -15.97 -17.85 -20.27
N SER A 351 -16.68 -18.63 -21.09
CA SER A 351 -17.43 -18.11 -22.24
C SER A 351 -18.49 -17.07 -21.86
N THR A 352 -19.06 -17.17 -20.65
CA THR A 352 -20.12 -16.29 -20.15
C THR A 352 -19.63 -15.18 -19.21
N ALA A 353 -18.38 -15.24 -18.75
CA ALA A 353 -17.83 -14.37 -17.68
C ALA A 353 -17.33 -13.00 -18.20
N GLN A 354 -18.16 -12.29 -18.97
CA GLN A 354 -17.76 -11.05 -19.65
C GLN A 354 -17.43 -9.87 -18.72
N ASN A 355 -17.88 -9.92 -17.46
CA ASN A 355 -17.56 -8.93 -16.45
C ASN A 355 -16.26 -9.23 -15.68
N LEU A 356 -15.65 -10.39 -15.91
CA LEU A 356 -14.48 -10.82 -15.17
C LEU A 356 -13.31 -9.89 -15.44
N THR A 357 -12.80 -9.32 -14.35
CA THR A 357 -11.68 -8.36 -14.36
C THR A 357 -10.45 -8.95 -13.69
N TYR A 358 -10.64 -9.86 -12.73
CA TYR A 358 -9.56 -10.50 -11.96
C TYR A 358 -9.75 -12.01 -11.92
N LEU A 359 -8.76 -12.75 -12.42
CA LEU A 359 -8.70 -14.20 -12.32
C LEU A 359 -7.36 -14.63 -11.72
N GLU A 360 -7.39 -15.21 -10.52
CA GLU A 360 -6.22 -15.80 -9.86
C GLU A 360 -6.45 -17.28 -9.55
N LEU A 361 -5.68 -18.15 -10.19
CA LEU A 361 -5.69 -19.60 -10.01
C LEU A 361 -4.28 -20.14 -9.68
N ASN A 362 -3.36 -19.27 -9.30
CA ASN A 362 -1.94 -19.60 -9.11
C ASN A 362 -1.68 -20.55 -7.94
N ASN A 363 -0.52 -21.22 -7.91
CA ASN A 363 -0.13 -22.12 -6.82
C ASN A 363 -1.21 -23.21 -6.57
N ASN A 364 -1.42 -24.03 -7.60
CA ASN A 364 -2.35 -25.17 -7.64
C ASN A 364 -1.71 -26.32 -8.45
N GLU A 365 -2.47 -27.38 -8.72
CA GLU A 365 -2.05 -28.52 -9.54
C GLU A 365 -2.83 -28.60 -10.87
N LEU A 366 -3.20 -27.44 -11.45
CA LEU A 366 -3.96 -27.39 -12.71
C LEU A 366 -3.09 -27.83 -13.89
N THR A 367 -3.71 -28.57 -14.81
CA THR A 367 -3.05 -29.19 -15.97
C THR A 367 -3.68 -28.74 -17.30
N GLY A 368 -3.10 -29.17 -18.42
CA GLY A 368 -3.64 -28.90 -19.75
C GLY A 368 -3.30 -27.50 -20.26
N SER A 369 -3.91 -27.13 -21.38
CA SER A 369 -3.69 -25.84 -22.05
C SER A 369 -4.52 -24.71 -21.43
N ILE A 370 -4.11 -23.46 -21.68
CA ILE A 370 -4.94 -22.27 -21.37
C ILE A 370 -6.10 -22.22 -22.39
N PRO A 371 -7.38 -22.32 -21.96
CA PRO A 371 -8.52 -22.45 -22.87
C PRO A 371 -8.82 -21.16 -23.66
N VAL A 372 -9.21 -21.29 -24.92
CA VAL A 372 -9.47 -20.17 -25.84
C VAL A 372 -10.62 -19.28 -25.41
N GLU A 373 -11.58 -19.84 -24.69
CA GLU A 373 -12.76 -19.15 -24.20
C GLU A 373 -12.43 -18.05 -23.20
N LEU A 374 -11.28 -18.12 -22.50
CA LEU A 374 -10.76 -17.01 -21.68
C LEU A 374 -10.54 -15.74 -22.50
N GLY A 375 -10.27 -15.86 -23.80
CA GLY A 375 -10.20 -14.74 -24.73
C GLY A 375 -11.50 -13.92 -24.83
N SER A 376 -12.63 -14.47 -24.38
CA SER A 376 -13.94 -13.76 -24.33
C SER A 376 -14.04 -12.79 -23.15
N CYS A 377 -13.19 -12.93 -22.12
CA CYS A 377 -13.18 -12.07 -20.93
C CYS A 377 -12.50 -10.72 -21.22
N LYS A 378 -13.06 -9.91 -22.13
CA LYS A 378 -12.43 -8.67 -22.63
C LYS A 378 -12.20 -7.59 -21.57
N LYS A 379 -12.83 -7.69 -20.40
CA LYS A 379 -12.60 -6.79 -19.25
C LYS A 379 -11.45 -7.23 -18.34
N LEU A 380 -10.82 -8.37 -18.60
CA LEU A 380 -9.77 -8.91 -17.76
C LEU A 380 -8.60 -7.94 -17.68
N ALA A 381 -8.26 -7.52 -16.47
CA ALA A 381 -7.13 -6.66 -16.15
C ALA A 381 -5.98 -7.45 -15.52
N LEU A 382 -6.29 -8.55 -14.82
CA LEU A 382 -5.30 -9.42 -14.20
C LEU A 382 -5.64 -10.89 -14.50
N LEU A 383 -4.66 -11.60 -15.06
CA LEU A 383 -4.66 -13.04 -15.23
C LEU A 383 -3.42 -13.64 -14.55
N ASN A 384 -3.65 -14.42 -13.50
CA ASN A 384 -2.58 -15.10 -12.77
C ASN A 384 -2.83 -16.61 -12.71
N LEU A 385 -2.06 -17.37 -13.48
CA LEU A 385 -2.08 -18.84 -13.53
C LEU A 385 -0.71 -19.44 -13.14
N ALA A 386 0.14 -18.65 -12.48
CA ALA A 386 1.48 -19.04 -12.07
C ALA A 386 1.51 -20.27 -11.15
N GLU A 387 2.64 -20.96 -11.03
CA GLU A 387 2.84 -22.07 -10.10
C GLU A 387 1.78 -23.16 -10.25
N ASN A 388 1.66 -23.70 -11.47
CA ASN A 388 0.76 -24.80 -11.82
C ASN A 388 1.49 -25.82 -12.70
N GLN A 389 0.77 -26.77 -13.29
CA GLN A 389 1.30 -27.76 -14.23
C GLN A 389 0.76 -27.53 -15.64
N LEU A 390 0.36 -26.30 -15.98
CA LEU A 390 -0.18 -25.96 -17.30
C LEU A 390 0.88 -26.21 -18.37
N SER A 391 0.44 -26.74 -19.50
CA SER A 391 1.30 -27.18 -20.59
C SER A 391 0.85 -26.57 -21.92
N ASP A 392 1.48 -27.01 -23.02
CA ASP A 392 1.21 -26.54 -24.38
C ASP A 392 1.72 -25.11 -24.63
N VAL A 393 1.44 -24.59 -25.82
CA VAL A 393 1.91 -23.29 -26.30
C VAL A 393 1.14 -22.12 -25.69
N LEU A 394 1.81 -20.96 -25.59
CA LEU A 394 1.13 -19.70 -25.29
C LEU A 394 0.16 -19.34 -26.43
N PRO A 395 -1.13 -19.16 -26.15
CA PRO A 395 -2.09 -18.92 -27.20
C PRO A 395 -2.03 -17.49 -27.77
N PRO A 396 -2.13 -17.31 -29.11
CA PRO A 396 -2.15 -15.98 -29.74
C PRO A 396 -3.28 -15.05 -29.29
N TRP A 397 -4.47 -15.60 -28.98
CA TRP A 397 -5.63 -14.81 -28.54
C TRP A 397 -5.41 -14.04 -27.24
N LEU A 398 -4.33 -14.34 -26.47
CA LEU A 398 -3.94 -13.52 -25.33
C LEU A 398 -3.74 -12.06 -25.74
N GLY A 399 -3.27 -11.80 -26.96
CA GLY A 399 -3.13 -10.45 -27.52
C GLY A 399 -4.44 -9.67 -27.62
N ASP A 400 -5.59 -10.35 -27.69
CA ASP A 400 -6.90 -9.72 -27.82
C ASP A 400 -7.48 -9.21 -26.49
N LEU A 401 -6.80 -9.44 -25.36
CA LEU A 401 -7.21 -8.98 -24.03
C LEU A 401 -6.72 -7.55 -23.77
N ASN A 402 -7.18 -6.59 -24.57
CA ASN A 402 -6.67 -5.20 -24.58
C ASN A 402 -6.76 -4.43 -23.24
N ASN A 403 -7.50 -4.94 -22.25
CA ASN A 403 -7.56 -4.38 -20.89
C ASN A 403 -6.56 -5.01 -19.92
N LEU A 404 -5.84 -6.04 -20.34
CA LEU A 404 -4.92 -6.80 -19.51
C LEU A 404 -3.73 -5.94 -19.15
N GLN A 405 -3.43 -5.92 -17.86
CA GLN A 405 -2.38 -5.12 -17.25
C GLN A 405 -1.35 -6.01 -16.54
N VAL A 406 -1.80 -7.12 -15.97
CA VAL A 406 -0.92 -8.11 -15.33
C VAL A 406 -1.18 -9.49 -15.93
N LEU A 407 -0.14 -10.08 -16.51
CA LEU A 407 -0.12 -11.46 -16.98
C LEU A 407 0.99 -12.23 -16.26
N LYS A 408 0.60 -13.24 -15.47
CA LYS A 408 1.50 -14.10 -14.70
C LYS A 408 1.26 -15.56 -15.01
N LEU A 409 2.26 -16.21 -15.60
CA LEU A 409 2.24 -17.60 -16.03
C LEU A 409 3.51 -18.35 -15.60
N GLU A 410 4.28 -17.77 -14.67
CA GLU A 410 5.55 -18.34 -14.22
C GLU A 410 5.39 -19.71 -13.57
N MET A 411 6.45 -20.52 -13.56
CA MET A 411 6.49 -21.83 -12.91
C MET A 411 5.36 -22.76 -13.41
N ASN A 412 5.34 -23.00 -14.72
CA ASN A 412 4.47 -23.93 -15.42
C ASN A 412 5.30 -24.78 -16.42
N ASN A 413 4.63 -25.62 -17.21
CA ASN A 413 5.22 -26.46 -18.25
C ASN A 413 4.94 -25.91 -19.67
N LEU A 414 4.74 -24.60 -19.83
CA LEU A 414 4.42 -23.99 -21.12
C LEU A 414 5.62 -24.09 -22.07
N ASN A 415 5.35 -24.32 -23.36
CA ASN A 415 6.38 -24.53 -24.38
C ASN A 415 6.10 -23.72 -25.65
N GLY A 416 6.80 -24.03 -26.74
CA GLY A 416 6.66 -23.29 -28.00
C GLY A 416 7.29 -21.91 -27.92
N THR A 417 6.81 -20.97 -28.74
CA THR A 417 7.34 -19.60 -28.82
C THR A 417 6.44 -18.60 -28.08
N ILE A 418 6.98 -17.44 -27.71
CA ILE A 418 6.18 -16.30 -27.29
C ILE A 418 5.47 -15.74 -28.55
N PRO A 419 4.12 -15.72 -28.60
CA PRO A 419 3.37 -15.23 -29.77
C PRO A 419 3.55 -13.72 -29.96
N ILE A 420 3.60 -13.26 -31.22
CA ILE A 420 3.80 -11.84 -31.56
C ILE A 420 2.62 -10.97 -31.11
N GLU A 421 1.43 -11.58 -31.03
CA GLU A 421 0.18 -10.96 -30.62
C GLU A 421 0.24 -10.41 -29.19
N ILE A 422 1.13 -10.93 -28.33
CA ILE A 422 1.38 -10.34 -27.01
C ILE A 422 1.72 -8.86 -27.12
N GLY A 423 2.43 -8.43 -28.17
CA GLY A 423 2.76 -7.03 -28.41
C GLY A 423 1.55 -6.10 -28.63
N GLN A 424 0.34 -6.64 -28.77
CA GLN A 424 -0.90 -5.87 -28.89
C GLN A 424 -1.44 -5.38 -27.54
N LEU A 425 -0.96 -5.92 -26.42
CA LEU A 425 -1.45 -5.62 -25.07
C LEU A 425 -0.95 -4.26 -24.55
N GLN A 426 -1.44 -3.16 -25.13
CA GLN A 426 -0.95 -1.80 -24.86
C GLN A 426 -1.02 -1.35 -23.39
N LYS A 427 -1.89 -1.94 -22.57
CA LYS A 427 -2.01 -1.65 -21.14
C LYS A 427 -1.15 -2.54 -20.25
N LEU A 428 -0.48 -3.56 -20.79
CA LEU A 428 0.28 -4.53 -20.01
C LEU A 428 1.44 -3.85 -19.28
N SER A 429 1.43 -3.91 -17.96
CA SER A 429 2.48 -3.39 -17.09
C SER A 429 3.41 -4.50 -16.59
N THR A 430 2.89 -5.72 -16.44
CA THR A 430 3.64 -6.87 -15.92
C THR A 430 3.42 -8.07 -16.83
N LEU A 431 4.53 -8.59 -17.38
CA LEU A 431 4.57 -9.84 -18.11
C LEU A 431 5.56 -10.78 -17.43
N ASN A 432 5.03 -11.83 -16.78
CA ASN A 432 5.85 -12.88 -16.18
C ASN A 432 5.59 -14.23 -16.85
N LEU A 433 6.60 -14.70 -17.58
CA LEU A 433 6.62 -16.00 -18.26
C LEU A 433 7.82 -16.85 -17.79
N SER A 434 8.47 -16.47 -16.70
CA SER A 434 9.68 -17.12 -16.19
C SER A 434 9.43 -18.57 -15.76
N TRP A 435 10.48 -19.37 -15.63
CA TRP A 435 10.38 -20.76 -15.14
C TRP A 435 9.39 -21.62 -15.94
N ASN A 436 9.55 -21.64 -17.26
CA ASN A 436 8.78 -22.44 -18.19
C ASN A 436 9.74 -23.15 -19.18
N SER A 437 9.20 -23.79 -20.21
CA SER A 437 9.97 -24.41 -21.30
C SER A 437 9.86 -23.63 -22.62
N LEU A 438 9.61 -22.32 -22.57
CA LEU A 438 9.46 -21.47 -23.76
C LEU A 438 10.76 -21.41 -24.56
N SER A 439 10.64 -21.37 -25.88
CA SER A 439 11.72 -21.50 -26.85
C SER A 439 11.59 -20.46 -27.97
N GLY A 440 12.49 -20.50 -28.96
CA GLY A 440 12.54 -19.50 -30.02
C GLY A 440 13.09 -18.15 -29.53
N SER A 441 12.91 -17.10 -30.34
CA SER A 441 13.39 -15.76 -30.02
C SER A 441 12.37 -14.95 -29.22
N ILE A 442 12.85 -13.94 -28.48
CA ILE A 442 12.00 -12.87 -27.95
C ILE A 442 11.45 -12.07 -29.15
N PRO A 443 10.12 -11.99 -29.37
CA PRO A 443 9.56 -11.25 -30.50
C PRO A 443 9.81 -9.75 -30.36
N SER A 444 10.09 -9.08 -31.48
CA SER A 444 10.38 -7.63 -31.48
C SER A 444 9.19 -6.78 -31.04
N GLU A 445 7.99 -7.30 -31.27
CA GLU A 445 6.68 -6.75 -30.94
C GLU A 445 6.47 -6.57 -29.44
N ILE A 446 7.24 -7.24 -28.58
CA ILE A 446 7.27 -6.92 -27.13
C ILE A 446 7.58 -5.43 -26.90
N SER A 447 8.35 -4.82 -27.80
CA SER A 447 8.71 -3.40 -27.72
C SER A 447 7.51 -2.46 -27.97
N ASN A 448 6.37 -2.98 -28.44
CA ASN A 448 5.12 -2.24 -28.60
C ASN A 448 4.33 -2.13 -27.30
N LEU A 449 4.74 -2.83 -26.23
CA LEU A 449 4.09 -2.77 -24.92
C LEU A 449 4.45 -1.48 -24.19
N SER A 450 3.84 -0.37 -24.63
CA SER A 450 4.15 0.99 -24.18
C SER A 450 3.92 1.27 -22.69
N SER A 451 3.21 0.37 -22.00
CA SER A 451 2.91 0.41 -20.56
C SER A 451 3.79 -0.54 -19.70
N LEU A 452 4.68 -1.32 -20.31
CA LEU A 452 5.38 -2.41 -19.63
C LEU A 452 6.44 -1.91 -18.65
N ALA A 453 6.27 -2.27 -17.38
CA ALA A 453 7.17 -1.94 -16.28
C ALA A 453 8.03 -3.14 -15.84
N PHE A 454 7.49 -4.36 -15.89
CA PHE A 454 8.17 -5.56 -15.43
C PHE A 454 8.12 -6.65 -16.51
N LEU A 455 9.30 -7.08 -16.97
CA LEU A 455 9.44 -8.16 -17.95
C LEU A 455 10.31 -9.28 -17.38
N TYR A 456 9.69 -10.42 -17.12
CA TYR A 456 10.34 -11.60 -16.52
C TYR A 456 10.23 -12.79 -17.45
N LEU A 457 11.36 -13.18 -18.05
CA LEU A 457 11.48 -14.31 -18.98
C LEU A 457 12.58 -15.31 -18.55
N GLN A 458 13.14 -15.14 -17.35
CA GLN A 458 14.25 -15.96 -16.86
C GLN A 458 13.89 -17.44 -16.72
N SER A 459 14.89 -18.31 -16.76
CA SER A 459 14.74 -19.77 -16.61
C SER A 459 13.79 -20.35 -17.67
N ASN A 460 14.14 -20.18 -18.94
CA ASN A 460 13.46 -20.72 -20.12
C ASN A 460 14.49 -21.25 -21.16
N ASN A 461 14.04 -21.68 -22.33
CA ASN A 461 14.87 -22.13 -23.45
C ASN A 461 14.96 -21.08 -24.58
N LEU A 462 14.81 -19.79 -24.27
CA LEU A 462 14.82 -18.72 -25.28
C LEU A 462 16.21 -18.58 -25.93
N ARG A 463 16.23 -18.32 -27.24
CA ARG A 463 17.42 -18.25 -28.10
C ARG A 463 17.45 -16.95 -28.91
N GLY A 464 18.51 -16.75 -29.68
CA GLY A 464 18.65 -15.57 -30.52
C GLY A 464 19.16 -14.38 -29.72
N PHE A 465 18.66 -13.19 -30.02
CA PHE A 465 19.17 -11.91 -29.50
C PHE A 465 18.09 -11.18 -28.72
N ILE A 466 18.51 -10.26 -27.85
CA ILE A 466 17.59 -9.24 -27.31
C ILE A 466 17.21 -8.31 -28.47
N PRO A 467 15.91 -8.07 -28.76
CA PRO A 467 15.51 -7.18 -29.85
C PRO A 467 16.12 -5.79 -29.69
N THR A 468 16.67 -5.23 -30.76
CA THR A 468 17.30 -3.90 -30.71
C THR A 468 16.31 -2.78 -30.40
N SER A 469 15.02 -3.03 -30.62
CA SER A 469 13.91 -2.13 -30.29
C SER A 469 13.51 -2.13 -28.81
N ILE A 470 14.15 -2.94 -27.96
CA ILE A 470 13.82 -3.03 -26.53
C ILE A 470 13.92 -1.65 -25.84
N ASP A 471 14.82 -0.78 -26.31
CA ASP A 471 15.04 0.60 -25.87
C ASP A 471 13.80 1.52 -25.98
N LYS A 472 12.79 1.11 -26.77
CA LYS A 472 11.51 1.79 -26.90
C LYS A 472 10.60 1.63 -25.69
N LEU A 473 10.84 0.65 -24.82
CA LEU A 473 10.06 0.43 -23.59
C LEU A 473 10.37 1.48 -22.52
N LYS A 474 9.85 2.70 -22.69
CA LYS A 474 10.18 3.89 -21.88
C LYS A 474 9.86 3.82 -20.39
N LEU A 475 9.28 2.71 -19.94
CA LEU A 475 8.81 2.52 -18.58
C LEU A 475 9.35 1.30 -17.90
N LEU A 476 10.10 0.47 -18.64
CA LEU A 476 10.59 -0.79 -18.12
C LEU A 476 11.47 -0.48 -16.91
N ILE A 477 11.04 -0.92 -15.73
CA ILE A 477 11.69 -0.73 -14.43
C ILE A 477 12.65 -1.90 -14.20
N GLU A 478 12.23 -3.10 -14.58
CA GLU A 478 12.95 -4.34 -14.33
C GLU A 478 12.90 -5.29 -15.53
N LEU A 479 14.06 -5.84 -15.87
CA LEU A 479 14.24 -6.80 -16.95
C LEU A 479 15.02 -8.01 -16.45
N GLN A 480 14.36 -9.17 -16.39
CA GLN A 480 14.95 -10.44 -15.99
C GLN A 480 14.95 -11.41 -17.16
N LEU A 481 16.12 -11.66 -17.74
CA LEU A 481 16.34 -12.56 -18.88
C LEU A 481 17.33 -13.70 -18.55
N GLY A 482 17.70 -13.85 -17.28
CA GLY A 482 18.70 -14.82 -16.83
C GLY A 482 18.34 -16.26 -17.17
N GLU A 483 19.31 -17.17 -17.11
CA GLU A 483 19.10 -18.62 -17.30
C GLU A 483 18.34 -18.97 -18.59
N ASN A 484 18.88 -18.53 -19.73
CA ASN A 484 18.34 -18.81 -21.06
C ASN A 484 19.49 -19.21 -22.02
N GLN A 485 19.20 -19.26 -23.32
CA GLN A 485 20.16 -19.54 -24.39
C GLN A 485 20.35 -18.32 -25.32
N LEU A 486 20.10 -17.10 -24.81
CA LEU A 486 20.24 -15.84 -25.56
C LEU A 486 21.72 -15.53 -25.79
N GLY A 487 22.05 -14.91 -26.93
CA GLY A 487 23.41 -14.58 -27.30
C GLY A 487 23.54 -13.26 -28.05
N GLY A 488 24.69 -13.08 -28.70
CA GLY A 488 25.09 -11.82 -29.33
C GLY A 488 25.54 -10.76 -28.33
N VAL A 489 25.44 -9.49 -28.74
CA VAL A 489 25.85 -8.33 -27.93
C VAL A 489 24.64 -7.72 -27.20
N ILE A 490 24.90 -6.98 -26.12
CA ILE A 490 23.87 -6.22 -25.40
C ILE A 490 23.46 -5.00 -26.28
N PRO A 491 22.18 -4.88 -26.68
CA PRO A 491 21.69 -3.68 -27.39
C PRO A 491 21.53 -2.49 -26.42
N ASN A 492 21.15 -1.32 -26.94
CA ASN A 492 20.74 -0.21 -26.07
C ASN A 492 19.54 -0.65 -25.21
N MET A 493 19.65 -0.37 -23.91
CA MET A 493 18.64 -0.75 -22.93
C MET A 493 17.72 0.44 -22.60
N PRO A 494 16.48 0.18 -22.13
CA PRO A 494 15.58 1.24 -21.69
C PRO A 494 16.18 2.07 -20.55
N LEU A 495 16.25 3.39 -20.74
CA LEU A 495 16.77 4.33 -19.74
C LEU A 495 15.91 4.40 -18.45
N SER A 496 14.70 3.84 -18.49
CA SER A 496 13.78 3.76 -17.37
C SER A 496 14.11 2.66 -16.35
N LEU A 497 15.03 1.76 -16.69
CA LEU A 497 15.43 0.66 -15.82
C LEU A 497 15.98 1.20 -14.50
N GLN A 498 15.47 0.64 -13.41
CA GLN A 498 15.69 1.16 -12.06
C GLN A 498 16.00 0.05 -11.06
N ALA A 499 15.29 -1.07 -11.14
CA ALA A 499 15.51 -2.17 -10.19
C ALA A 499 16.68 -3.04 -10.63
N SER A 500 16.49 -3.80 -11.71
CA SER A 500 17.43 -4.84 -12.11
C SER A 500 17.44 -5.03 -13.62
N LEU A 501 18.65 -5.21 -14.15
CA LEU A 501 18.93 -5.77 -15.46
C LEU A 501 19.71 -7.06 -15.24
N ASN A 502 19.01 -8.19 -15.34
CA ASN A 502 19.60 -9.51 -15.16
C ASN A 502 19.68 -10.24 -16.50
N LEU A 503 20.91 -10.42 -16.98
CA LEU A 503 21.28 -11.15 -18.19
C LEU A 503 22.10 -12.41 -17.87
N SER A 504 22.15 -12.83 -16.61
CA SER A 504 23.02 -13.90 -16.14
C SER A 504 22.76 -15.24 -16.82
N SER A 505 23.75 -16.14 -16.80
CA SER A 505 23.57 -17.55 -17.23
C SER A 505 22.98 -17.67 -18.64
N ASN A 506 23.61 -17.00 -19.60
CA ASN A 506 23.23 -16.97 -21.01
C ASN A 506 24.46 -17.23 -21.91
N ARG A 507 24.37 -16.90 -23.19
CA ARG A 507 25.42 -17.05 -24.20
C ARG A 507 25.86 -15.70 -24.79
N PHE A 508 25.65 -14.58 -24.08
CA PHE A 508 26.08 -13.26 -24.54
C PHE A 508 27.60 -13.18 -24.68
N SER A 509 28.06 -12.44 -25.67
CA SER A 509 29.48 -12.37 -26.07
C SER A 509 29.85 -10.98 -26.58
N GLY A 510 31.15 -10.70 -26.73
CA GLY A 510 31.65 -9.38 -27.08
C GLY A 510 31.96 -8.54 -25.83
N SER A 511 32.20 -7.24 -26.01
CA SER A 511 32.47 -6.33 -24.90
C SER A 511 31.20 -5.87 -24.18
N ILE A 512 31.34 -5.50 -22.91
CA ILE A 512 30.29 -4.79 -22.18
C ILE A 512 30.18 -3.38 -22.80
N PRO A 513 29.02 -2.96 -23.34
CA PRO A 513 28.90 -1.68 -24.01
C PRO A 513 28.90 -0.52 -23.00
N SER A 514 29.63 0.56 -23.31
CA SER A 514 29.65 1.77 -22.47
C SER A 514 28.29 2.45 -22.37
N SER A 515 27.38 2.22 -23.32
CA SER A 515 26.02 2.78 -23.29
C SER A 515 25.18 2.34 -22.08
N LEU A 516 25.56 1.24 -21.39
CA LEU A 516 24.96 0.86 -20.11
C LEU A 516 25.16 1.92 -19.02
N SER A 517 26.18 2.78 -19.12
CA SER A 517 26.38 3.89 -18.18
C SER A 517 25.23 4.90 -18.18
N ASN A 518 24.39 4.90 -19.21
CA ASN A 518 23.23 5.79 -19.30
C ASN A 518 22.08 5.37 -18.36
N LEU A 519 22.12 4.15 -17.80
CA LEU A 519 21.12 3.61 -16.87
C LEU A 519 21.34 4.13 -15.44
N ASN A 520 21.34 5.46 -15.26
CA ASN A 520 21.77 6.14 -14.03
C ASN A 520 20.96 5.79 -12.76
N ASN A 521 19.76 5.24 -12.93
CA ASN A 521 18.87 4.87 -11.83
C ASN A 521 18.84 3.36 -11.56
N LEU A 522 19.61 2.54 -12.30
CA LEU A 522 19.63 1.09 -12.16
C LEU A 522 20.38 0.67 -10.88
N GLU A 523 19.72 -0.12 -10.03
CA GLU A 523 20.28 -0.59 -8.76
C GLU A 523 21.08 -1.90 -8.90
N VAL A 524 20.65 -2.82 -9.76
CA VAL A 524 21.30 -4.13 -9.95
C VAL A 524 21.60 -4.39 -11.43
N LEU A 525 22.86 -4.68 -11.74
CA LEU A 525 23.31 -5.13 -13.06
C LEU A 525 23.98 -6.50 -12.93
N ASP A 526 23.34 -7.54 -13.46
CA ASP A 526 23.86 -8.91 -13.44
C ASP A 526 24.15 -9.42 -14.85
N LEU A 527 25.43 -9.61 -15.14
CA LEU A 527 26.01 -10.12 -16.39
C LEU A 527 26.76 -11.44 -16.17
N SER A 528 26.62 -12.06 -14.99
CA SER A 528 27.39 -13.24 -14.59
C SER A 528 27.13 -14.45 -15.51
N ASN A 529 28.06 -15.40 -15.56
CA ASN A 529 27.91 -16.67 -16.28
C ASN A 529 27.57 -16.48 -17.77
N ASN A 530 28.39 -15.71 -18.47
CA ASN A 530 28.26 -15.43 -19.90
C ASN A 530 29.62 -15.59 -20.62
N LYS A 531 29.75 -15.08 -21.84
CA LYS A 531 31.00 -15.07 -22.63
C LYS A 531 31.46 -13.65 -22.93
N PHE A 532 31.19 -12.68 -22.03
CA PHE A 532 31.68 -11.31 -22.19
C PHE A 532 33.20 -11.27 -22.14
N SER A 533 33.81 -10.41 -22.96
CA SER A 533 35.25 -10.32 -23.19
C SER A 533 35.71 -8.86 -23.27
N GLY A 534 37.01 -8.60 -23.15
CA GLY A 534 37.55 -7.24 -23.13
C GLY A 534 37.46 -6.57 -21.76
N GLU A 535 37.72 -5.27 -21.73
CA GLU A 535 37.77 -4.47 -20.49
C GLU A 535 36.38 -4.02 -20.02
N ILE A 536 36.29 -3.71 -18.72
CA ILE A 536 35.09 -3.10 -18.12
C ILE A 536 35.12 -1.60 -18.44
N PRO A 537 34.09 -1.02 -19.10
CA PRO A 537 34.08 0.41 -19.42
C PRO A 537 34.12 1.28 -18.16
N GLU A 538 35.03 2.24 -18.13
CA GLU A 538 35.18 3.19 -17.01
C GLU A 538 33.92 4.03 -16.78
N ASP A 539 33.17 4.31 -17.86
CA ASP A 539 31.90 5.05 -17.83
C ASP A 539 30.86 4.44 -16.87
N LEU A 540 30.90 3.12 -16.60
CA LEU A 540 29.96 2.46 -15.68
C LEU A 540 30.08 2.96 -14.24
N THR A 541 31.24 3.51 -13.86
CA THR A 541 31.46 4.11 -12.53
C THR A 541 30.56 5.32 -12.26
N ARG A 542 29.97 5.93 -13.31
CA ARG A 542 29.05 7.07 -13.19
C ARG A 542 27.61 6.68 -12.81
N MET A 543 27.28 5.38 -12.76
CA MET A 543 25.93 4.90 -12.45
C MET A 543 25.60 5.10 -10.96
N SER A 544 25.05 6.27 -10.63
CA SER A 544 24.87 6.75 -9.24
C SER A 544 23.96 5.91 -8.35
N ALA A 545 23.01 5.17 -8.92
CA ALA A 545 22.08 4.34 -8.15
C ALA A 545 22.51 2.87 -8.04
N LEU A 546 23.61 2.48 -8.72
CA LEU A 546 24.05 1.09 -8.76
C LEU A 546 24.46 0.65 -7.36
N THR A 547 24.00 -0.52 -6.95
CA THR A 547 24.33 -1.15 -5.66
C THR A 547 25.00 -2.50 -5.85
N GLN A 548 24.69 -3.19 -6.97
CA GLN A 548 25.25 -4.50 -7.28
C GLN A 548 25.64 -4.58 -8.75
N PHE A 549 26.88 -5.02 -8.99
CA PHE A 549 27.42 -5.29 -10.31
C PHE A 549 28.04 -6.70 -10.35
N LEU A 550 27.30 -7.65 -10.90
CA LEU A 550 27.67 -9.06 -10.90
C LEU A 550 28.19 -9.45 -12.28
N ILE A 551 29.47 -9.81 -12.38
CA ILE A 551 30.17 -10.12 -13.65
C ILE A 551 30.98 -11.41 -13.57
N SER A 552 30.76 -12.23 -12.55
CA SER A 552 31.49 -13.47 -12.33
C SER A 552 31.35 -14.44 -13.50
N ASN A 553 32.34 -15.30 -13.72
CA ASN A 553 32.36 -16.35 -14.74
C ASN A 553 32.13 -15.81 -16.16
N ASN A 554 33.02 -14.93 -16.61
CA ASN A 554 33.11 -14.40 -17.97
C ASN A 554 34.55 -14.52 -18.49
N GLN A 555 34.85 -13.88 -19.62
CA GLN A 555 36.18 -13.80 -20.24
C GLN A 555 36.73 -12.35 -20.18
N LEU A 556 36.32 -11.58 -19.17
CA LEU A 556 36.72 -10.18 -19.00
C LEU A 556 38.21 -10.08 -18.67
N THR A 557 38.83 -8.99 -19.11
CA THR A 557 40.27 -8.71 -18.97
C THR A 557 40.51 -7.32 -18.40
N GLY A 558 41.72 -7.04 -17.94
CA GLY A 558 42.15 -5.70 -17.55
C GLY A 558 41.99 -5.42 -16.05
N VAL A 559 41.73 -4.15 -15.73
CA VAL A 559 41.62 -3.68 -14.34
C VAL A 559 40.19 -3.21 -14.07
N ILE A 560 39.66 -3.53 -12.88
CA ILE A 560 38.32 -3.09 -12.46
C ILE A 560 38.36 -1.57 -12.19
N PRO A 561 37.52 -0.76 -12.87
CA PRO A 561 37.38 0.66 -12.59
C PRO A 561 36.95 0.94 -11.14
N LYS A 562 37.26 2.13 -10.62
CA LYS A 562 36.91 2.49 -9.24
C LYS A 562 35.44 2.91 -9.13
N PHE A 563 34.58 2.01 -8.67
CA PHE A 563 33.18 2.31 -8.33
C PHE A 563 33.05 2.96 -6.93
N SER A 564 31.89 3.56 -6.64
CA SER A 564 31.55 4.03 -5.30
C SER A 564 31.52 2.87 -4.30
N GLY A 565 31.92 3.12 -3.05
CA GLY A 565 32.14 2.06 -2.05
C GLY A 565 30.90 1.34 -1.53
N HIS A 566 29.70 1.82 -1.89
CA HIS A 566 28.43 1.10 -1.68
C HIS A 566 28.12 0.07 -2.78
N VAL A 567 28.84 0.10 -3.91
CA VAL A 567 28.64 -0.84 -5.02
C VAL A 567 29.35 -2.14 -4.73
N ILE A 568 28.60 -3.24 -4.71
CA ILE A 568 29.14 -4.58 -4.51
C ILE A 568 29.40 -5.21 -5.87
N ILE A 569 30.65 -5.65 -6.07
CA ILE A 569 31.11 -6.22 -7.33
C ILE A 569 31.52 -7.67 -7.10
N ASP A 570 30.85 -8.60 -7.79
CA ASP A 570 31.31 -9.99 -7.89
C ASP A 570 31.93 -10.25 -9.26
N PHE A 571 33.25 -10.42 -9.30
CA PHE A 571 34.04 -10.58 -10.53
C PHE A 571 34.79 -11.91 -10.61
N LYS A 572 34.54 -12.85 -9.69
CA LYS A 572 35.26 -14.13 -9.64
C LYS A 572 35.10 -14.94 -10.92
N GLY A 573 36.07 -15.77 -11.26
CA GLY A 573 36.00 -16.61 -12.47
C GLY A 573 36.31 -15.88 -13.79
N ASN A 574 36.88 -14.67 -13.73
CA ASN A 574 37.50 -13.98 -14.87
C ASN A 574 39.04 -14.06 -14.74
N PRO A 575 39.74 -14.95 -15.46
CA PRO A 575 41.16 -15.24 -15.20
C PRO A 575 42.12 -14.06 -15.37
N ASN A 576 41.76 -13.10 -16.21
CA ASN A 576 42.63 -11.99 -16.65
C ASN A 576 42.14 -10.63 -16.13
N LEU A 577 41.24 -10.61 -15.15
CA LEU A 577 40.68 -9.39 -14.54
C LEU A 577 41.28 -9.19 -13.14
N SER A 578 41.78 -7.99 -12.86
CA SER A 578 42.50 -7.66 -11.62
C SER A 578 41.94 -6.42 -10.92
N MET A 579 42.07 -6.31 -9.59
CA MET A 579 41.79 -5.08 -8.86
C MET A 579 42.95 -4.09 -9.01
N ASN A 580 42.64 -2.80 -9.14
CA ASN A 580 43.65 -1.75 -9.15
C ASN A 580 44.34 -1.67 -7.77
N THR A 581 45.54 -2.21 -7.65
CA THR A 581 46.36 -2.18 -6.43
C THR A 581 47.45 -1.13 -6.57
N THR A 582 47.09 0.14 -6.52
CA THR A 582 48.07 1.22 -6.26
C THR A 582 48.04 1.60 -4.79
N THR A 583 48.78 0.86 -3.97
CA THR A 583 49.50 1.43 -2.82
C THR A 583 50.93 0.92 -2.88
N PRO A 584 51.95 1.80 -2.88
CA PRO A 584 53.33 1.39 -2.78
C PRO A 584 53.67 1.21 -1.30
N ASP A 585 53.87 -0.02 -0.84
CA ASP A 585 54.85 -0.25 0.23
C ASP A 585 55.35 -1.71 0.31
N SER A 586 56.63 -1.82 -0.01
CA SER A 586 57.68 -2.63 0.63
C SER A 586 57.54 -4.17 0.73
N PRO A 587 58.48 -4.92 0.12
CA PRO A 587 58.54 -6.37 0.23
C PRO A 587 59.27 -6.79 1.50
N THR A 588 58.73 -7.79 2.22
CA THR A 588 59.57 -8.63 3.08
C THR A 588 59.30 -10.12 2.81
N PRO A 589 60.36 -10.91 2.55
CA PRO A 589 60.25 -12.31 2.15
C PRO A 589 60.37 -13.25 3.36
N TYR A 590 59.63 -14.36 3.39
CA TYR A 590 59.94 -15.62 4.11
C TYR A 590 58.73 -16.55 3.84
N SER A 591 58.82 -17.86 3.62
CA SER A 591 59.93 -18.78 3.41
C SER A 591 59.33 -20.04 2.77
N SER A 592 60.13 -20.74 1.99
CA SER A 592 59.87 -22.10 1.50
C SER A 592 59.81 -23.16 2.61
N SER A 593 58.99 -24.19 2.41
CA SER A 593 59.17 -25.63 2.77
C SER A 593 57.83 -26.23 3.23
N ALA A 594 57.44 -27.48 3.02
CA ALA A 594 58.01 -28.65 2.34
C ALA A 594 56.86 -29.56 1.89
N LYS A 595 57.04 -30.29 0.79
CA LYS A 595 56.14 -31.37 0.36
C LYS A 595 56.40 -32.63 1.21
N LYS A 596 55.34 -33.26 1.74
CA LYS A 596 55.30 -34.71 2.03
C LYS A 596 53.93 -35.25 1.63
N GLY A 597 53.94 -36.30 0.81
CA GLY A 597 52.76 -36.93 0.22
C GLY A 597 51.97 -37.78 1.22
N ILE A 598 50.65 -37.80 1.05
CA ILE A 598 49.69 -38.62 1.81
C ILE A 598 49.07 -39.65 0.85
N SER A 599 48.97 -40.90 1.31
CA SER A 599 48.43 -42.05 0.58
C SER A 599 46.93 -41.91 0.27
N VAL A 600 46.54 -42.36 -0.93
CA VAL A 600 45.23 -42.18 -1.59
C VAL A 600 44.03 -42.68 -0.74
N ALA A 601 44.21 -43.68 0.12
CA ALA A 601 43.12 -44.20 0.96
C ALA A 601 42.81 -43.31 2.18
N VAL A 602 43.83 -42.65 2.75
CA VAL A 602 43.67 -41.68 3.85
C VAL A 602 43.12 -40.37 3.30
N ALA A 603 43.46 -40.00 2.06
CA ALA A 603 42.87 -38.85 1.37
C ALA A 603 41.36 -39.00 1.14
N ILE A 604 40.84 -40.21 0.89
CA ILE A 604 39.39 -40.44 0.67
C ILE A 604 38.61 -40.41 1.98
N LEU A 605 39.13 -41.00 3.06
CA LEU A 605 38.46 -40.98 4.36
C LEU A 605 38.52 -39.59 5.02
N ILE A 606 39.66 -38.89 4.87
CA ILE A 606 39.77 -37.47 5.21
C ILE A 606 38.88 -36.64 4.28
N ALA A 607 38.72 -36.97 2.99
CA ALA A 607 37.84 -36.23 2.09
C ALA A 607 36.35 -36.45 2.38
N ILE A 608 35.93 -37.60 2.91
CA ILE A 608 34.50 -37.84 3.24
C ILE A 608 34.17 -37.26 4.62
N VAL A 609 35.04 -37.45 5.62
CA VAL A 609 34.86 -36.81 6.93
C VAL A 609 35.05 -35.31 6.81
N ALA A 610 36.01 -34.83 6.01
CA ALA A 610 36.11 -33.42 5.66
C ALA A 610 34.97 -33.00 4.76
N ALA A 611 34.40 -33.78 3.84
CA ALA A 611 33.23 -33.33 3.07
C ALA A 611 31.98 -33.21 3.93
N ILE A 612 31.78 -34.08 4.93
CA ILE A 612 30.63 -33.99 5.83
C ILE A 612 30.84 -32.89 6.88
N PHE A 613 32.08 -32.73 7.38
CA PHE A 613 32.45 -31.65 8.28
C PHE A 613 32.54 -30.30 7.55
N ILE A 614 32.92 -30.27 6.27
CA ILE A 614 32.92 -29.11 5.37
C ILE A 614 31.49 -28.84 4.92
N VAL A 615 30.61 -29.79 4.64
CA VAL A 615 29.20 -29.46 4.34
C VAL A 615 28.47 -29.02 5.59
N GLY A 616 28.78 -29.55 6.78
CA GLY A 616 28.27 -29.06 8.07
C GLY A 616 28.81 -27.68 8.44
N ILE A 617 30.11 -27.43 8.24
CA ILE A 617 30.76 -26.14 8.47
C ILE A 617 30.46 -25.15 7.34
N VAL A 618 30.22 -25.57 6.10
CA VAL A 618 29.77 -24.74 4.97
C VAL A 618 28.28 -24.52 5.05
N THR A 619 27.45 -25.37 5.66
CA THR A 619 26.05 -25.00 5.94
C THR A 619 25.97 -24.11 7.17
N LEU A 620 26.77 -24.33 8.22
CA LEU A 620 26.86 -23.41 9.36
C LEU A 620 27.60 -22.09 9.03
N LEU A 621 28.59 -22.09 8.13
CA LEU A 621 29.23 -20.89 7.58
C LEU A 621 28.45 -20.30 6.41
N VAL A 622 27.67 -21.03 5.60
CA VAL A 622 26.72 -20.42 4.66
C VAL A 622 25.60 -19.79 5.46
N VAL A 623 25.17 -20.35 6.58
CA VAL A 623 24.19 -19.73 7.51
C VAL A 623 24.81 -18.61 8.37
N SER A 624 26.12 -18.62 8.63
CA SER A 624 26.83 -17.61 9.44
C SER A 624 27.57 -16.54 8.62
N VAL A 625 27.86 -16.77 7.34
CA VAL A 625 28.54 -15.86 6.37
C VAL A 625 27.52 -15.27 5.37
N SER A 626 26.39 -15.95 5.08
CA SER A 626 25.17 -15.26 4.55
C SER A 626 24.58 -14.26 5.56
N ARG A 627 25.03 -14.34 6.82
CA ARG A 627 24.66 -13.42 7.91
C ARG A 627 25.68 -12.30 8.17
N HIS A 628 26.87 -12.25 7.53
CA HIS A 628 27.94 -11.38 8.05
C HIS A 628 28.97 -10.74 7.09
N TYR A 629 28.90 -10.82 5.76
CA TYR A 629 29.91 -10.13 4.89
C TYR A 629 29.35 -9.16 3.85
N TYR A 630 28.24 -8.52 4.20
CA TYR A 630 28.02 -7.11 3.89
C TYR A 630 28.55 -6.31 5.09
N ARG A 631 29.63 -5.54 4.91
CA ARG A 631 29.74 -4.15 5.36
C ARG A 631 31.06 -3.50 4.90
N VAL A 632 30.90 -2.51 4.01
CA VAL A 632 31.42 -1.13 4.16
C VAL A 632 32.86 -0.88 3.71
N ASN A 633 33.03 -0.13 2.60
CA ASN A 633 33.54 1.26 2.67
C ASN A 633 33.56 1.99 1.31
N ASP A 634 32.69 3.00 1.22
CA ASP A 634 32.92 4.40 0.79
C ASP A 634 33.98 4.71 -0.28
N GLU A 635 33.62 5.15 -1.49
CA GLU A 635 33.10 6.49 -1.91
C GLU A 635 34.23 7.42 -2.41
N HIS A 636 33.83 8.35 -3.29
CA HIS A 636 34.55 9.52 -3.87
C HIS A 636 35.33 9.27 -5.18
N LEU A 637 35.11 10.02 -6.29
CA LEU A 637 34.12 11.00 -6.78
C LEU A 637 34.52 11.31 -8.26
N PRO A 638 33.61 11.60 -9.21
CA PRO A 638 33.92 11.77 -10.65
C PRO A 638 33.99 13.24 -11.11
N SER A 639 34.61 13.48 -12.27
CA SER A 639 34.59 14.79 -12.96
C SER A 639 34.34 14.66 -14.46
N GLY A 640 33.42 15.49 -15.00
CA GLY A 640 33.46 15.94 -16.39
C GLY A 640 32.10 16.11 -17.11
N GLU A 641 31.32 17.15 -16.80
CA GLU A 641 30.43 17.83 -17.78
C GLU A 641 30.58 19.35 -17.59
N ASP A 642 30.71 20.08 -18.71
CA ASP A 642 31.01 21.50 -18.75
C ASP A 642 29.88 22.38 -18.16
N HIS A 643 30.29 23.34 -17.33
CA HIS A 643 29.45 24.19 -16.50
C HIS A 643 28.81 25.36 -17.28
N HIS A 644 27.48 25.39 -17.39
CA HIS A 644 26.70 26.61 -17.67
C HIS A 644 25.52 26.72 -16.69
N ASN A 645 25.33 27.90 -16.10
CA ASN A 645 24.24 28.17 -15.15
C ASN A 645 22.86 28.12 -15.84
N PRO A 646 21.81 27.59 -15.19
CA PRO A 646 20.45 27.56 -15.75
C PRO A 646 19.92 28.96 -16.05
N GLN A 647 19.32 29.17 -17.23
CA GLN A 647 18.69 30.46 -17.57
C GLN A 647 17.32 30.59 -16.90
N VAL A 648 17.21 31.51 -15.94
CA VAL A 648 15.99 31.72 -15.13
C VAL A 648 14.94 32.53 -15.90
N ILE A 649 13.71 32.00 -16.00
CA ILE A 649 12.54 32.66 -16.57
C ILE A 649 11.77 33.42 -15.49
N GLN A 650 11.52 32.76 -14.35
CA GLN A 650 10.71 33.31 -13.26
C GLN A 650 11.15 32.68 -11.93
N SER A 651 11.11 33.46 -10.85
CA SER A 651 11.30 32.96 -9.49
C SER A 651 10.29 33.59 -8.55
N ASN A 652 9.84 32.86 -7.53
CA ASN A 652 8.90 33.39 -6.54
C ASN A 652 9.14 32.83 -5.14
N LEU A 653 8.95 33.66 -4.12
CA LEU A 653 9.02 33.29 -2.70
C LEU A 653 7.62 32.94 -2.19
N LEU A 654 7.41 31.67 -1.86
CA LEU A 654 6.13 31.13 -1.42
C LEU A 654 5.93 31.28 0.09
N THR A 655 7.01 31.17 0.87
CA THR A 655 6.95 31.18 2.33
C THR A 655 6.61 32.56 2.90
N PRO A 656 5.70 32.66 3.89
CA PRO A 656 5.45 33.89 4.63
C PRO A 656 6.53 34.17 5.70
N ASN A 657 7.45 33.23 5.97
CA ASN A 657 8.46 33.37 7.01
C ASN A 657 9.56 34.38 6.61
N GLY A 658 9.67 35.48 7.36
CA GLY A 658 10.63 36.56 7.09
C GLY A 658 12.10 36.15 7.10
N ILE A 659 12.47 35.09 7.84
CA ILE A 659 13.85 34.58 7.89
C ILE A 659 14.23 33.95 6.56
N HIS A 660 13.38 33.07 6.03
CA HIS A 660 13.62 32.45 4.72
C HIS A 660 13.56 33.47 3.59
N ARG A 661 12.61 34.42 3.64
CA ARG A 661 12.50 35.49 2.62
C ARG A 661 13.73 36.38 2.54
N SER A 662 14.41 36.65 3.65
CA SER A 662 15.65 37.44 3.68
C SER A 662 16.91 36.62 3.41
N SER A 663 16.84 35.28 3.53
CA SER A 663 17.98 34.39 3.37
C SER A 663 18.10 33.75 1.97
N ILE A 664 16.98 33.51 1.28
CA ILE A 664 16.99 32.80 0.00
C ILE A 664 17.51 33.73 -1.10
N ASP A 665 18.64 33.35 -1.69
CA ASP A 665 19.22 33.98 -2.87
C ASP A 665 19.09 33.03 -4.06
N PHE A 666 18.29 33.43 -5.06
CA PHE A 666 18.04 32.59 -6.23
C PHE A 666 19.27 32.42 -7.12
N SER A 667 20.18 33.41 -7.18
CA SER A 667 21.41 33.30 -7.96
C SER A 667 22.32 32.24 -7.35
N LYS A 668 22.52 32.28 -6.02
CA LYS A 668 23.30 31.25 -5.31
C LYS A 668 22.66 29.88 -5.36
N ALA A 669 21.33 29.80 -5.30
CA ALA A 669 20.64 28.54 -5.50
C ALA A 669 20.94 27.92 -6.88
N MET A 670 20.99 28.73 -7.94
CA MET A 670 21.26 28.23 -9.30
C MET A 670 22.75 27.94 -9.55
N GLU A 671 23.67 28.69 -8.93
CA GLU A 671 25.10 28.34 -8.93
C GLU A 671 25.32 26.97 -8.28
N ALA A 672 24.69 26.69 -7.14
CA ALA A 672 24.83 25.40 -6.45
C ALA A 672 24.34 24.22 -7.30
N VAL A 673 23.32 24.42 -8.13
CA VAL A 673 22.78 23.40 -9.04
C VAL A 673 23.72 23.12 -10.22
N ALA A 674 24.55 24.09 -10.63
CA ALA A 674 25.50 23.93 -11.73
C ALA A 674 26.71 23.04 -11.36
N GLU A 675 26.88 22.70 -10.08
CA GLU A 675 27.94 21.86 -9.56
C GLU A 675 27.39 20.48 -9.14
N THR A 676 27.85 19.42 -9.81
CA THR A 676 27.39 18.05 -9.54
C THR A 676 27.82 17.52 -8.17
N SER A 677 28.88 18.07 -7.58
CA SER A 677 29.32 17.77 -6.21
C SER A 677 28.31 18.17 -5.14
N ASN A 678 27.36 19.06 -5.46
CA ASN A 678 26.32 19.49 -4.52
C ASN A 678 25.10 18.56 -4.52
N VAL A 679 25.04 17.52 -5.36
CA VAL A 679 23.96 16.54 -5.35
C VAL A 679 24.00 15.73 -4.06
N THR A 680 22.87 15.68 -3.36
CA THR A 680 22.70 14.99 -2.07
C THR A 680 21.81 13.76 -2.15
N LEU A 681 20.81 13.79 -3.03
CA LEU A 681 19.88 12.68 -3.26
C LEU A 681 19.40 12.74 -4.71
N LYS A 682 19.25 11.58 -5.34
CA LYS A 682 18.61 11.44 -6.64
C LYS A 682 17.50 10.41 -6.53
N THR A 683 16.29 10.83 -6.87
CA THR A 683 15.11 9.98 -6.94
C THR A 683 14.65 9.86 -8.40
N ARG A 684 13.67 8.98 -8.66
CA ARG A 684 13.05 8.85 -9.99
C ARG A 684 12.59 10.19 -10.53
N PHE A 685 11.93 10.98 -9.70
CA PHE A 685 11.24 12.20 -10.13
C PHE A 685 12.05 13.47 -9.87
N SER A 686 13.16 13.41 -9.13
CA SER A 686 13.86 14.62 -8.67
C SER A 686 15.33 14.43 -8.34
N THR A 687 16.08 15.53 -8.40
CA THR A 687 17.47 15.60 -7.96
C THR A 687 17.61 16.71 -6.92
N TYR A 688 18.20 16.42 -5.76
CA TYR A 688 18.34 17.34 -4.64
C TYR A 688 19.77 17.85 -4.57
N TYR A 689 19.92 19.17 -4.58
CA TYR A 689 21.20 19.85 -4.43
C TYR A 689 21.23 20.54 -3.08
N LYS A 690 22.37 20.51 -2.40
CA LYS A 690 22.63 21.34 -1.23
C LYS A 690 23.10 22.71 -1.69
N ALA A 691 22.42 23.76 -1.25
CA ALA A 691 22.81 25.14 -1.52
C ALA A 691 23.03 25.89 -0.21
N ILE A 692 24.17 26.58 -0.10
CA ILE A 692 24.51 27.44 1.05
C ILE A 692 24.38 28.89 0.58
N MET A 693 23.50 29.64 1.24
CA MET A 693 23.22 31.04 0.90
C MET A 693 24.28 31.97 1.50
N PRO A 694 24.41 33.22 1.01
CA PRO A 694 25.36 34.19 1.55
C PRO A 694 25.18 34.47 3.05
N SER A 695 23.95 34.29 3.56
CA SER A 695 23.64 34.42 4.99
C SER A 695 24.16 33.26 5.86
N GLY A 696 24.70 32.20 5.26
CA GLY A 696 25.07 30.95 5.93
C GLY A 696 23.93 29.94 6.05
N SER A 697 22.68 30.34 5.74
CA SER A 697 21.53 29.44 5.70
C SER A 697 21.67 28.39 4.61
N THR A 698 21.35 27.13 4.91
CA THR A 698 21.42 26.01 3.96
C THR A 698 20.02 25.57 3.52
N TYR A 699 19.85 25.27 2.24
CA TYR A 699 18.59 24.82 1.64
C TYR A 699 18.81 23.61 0.72
N PHE A 700 17.76 22.81 0.55
CA PHE A 700 17.67 21.91 -0.59
C PHE A 700 17.12 22.68 -1.80
N VAL A 701 17.81 22.56 -2.93
CA VAL A 701 17.29 22.94 -4.24
C VAL A 701 16.92 21.65 -4.97
N LYS A 702 15.63 21.39 -5.12
CA LYS A 702 15.10 20.20 -5.76
C LYS A 702 14.82 20.50 -7.24
N LYS A 703 15.56 19.88 -8.14
CA LYS A 703 15.30 19.88 -9.59
C LYS A 703 14.26 18.81 -9.90
N LEU A 704 13.20 19.15 -10.63
CA LEU A 704 12.22 18.17 -11.10
C LEU A 704 12.74 17.51 -12.40
N ASN A 705 12.88 16.17 -12.36
CA ASN A 705 13.36 15.39 -13.51
C ASN A 705 12.14 15.04 -14.39
N TRP A 706 11.73 15.95 -15.27
CA TRP A 706 10.68 15.71 -16.26
C TRP A 706 11.26 15.25 -17.59
N SER A 707 10.67 14.21 -18.19
CA SER A 707 11.18 13.58 -19.41
C SER A 707 10.74 14.23 -20.72
N ASP A 708 9.93 15.30 -20.70
CA ASP A 708 9.56 16.04 -21.92
C ASP A 708 9.94 17.53 -21.79
N LYS A 709 10.81 17.97 -22.71
CA LYS A 709 11.03 19.39 -22.98
C LYS A 709 9.70 20.02 -23.42
N ILE A 710 9.48 21.27 -23.02
CA ILE A 710 8.36 22.19 -23.36
C ILE A 710 7.29 22.29 -22.26
N LEU A 711 7.44 23.27 -21.37
CA LEU A 711 6.27 23.95 -20.78
C LEU A 711 5.63 24.81 -21.88
N PRO A 712 4.37 24.57 -22.28
CA PRO A 712 3.61 25.60 -22.95
C PRO A 712 3.44 26.77 -21.98
N VAL A 713 3.63 28.00 -22.46
CA VAL A 713 3.64 29.27 -21.70
C VAL A 713 2.41 29.45 -20.77
N GLY A 714 1.30 28.74 -20.98
CA GLY A 714 0.11 28.74 -20.10
C GLY A 714 0.17 27.83 -18.86
N THR A 715 1.21 27.01 -18.66
CA THR A 715 1.32 26.05 -17.53
C THR A 715 2.09 26.59 -16.32
N HIS A 716 2.88 27.65 -16.49
CA HIS A 716 3.66 28.27 -15.40
C HIS A 716 2.76 28.86 -14.29
N ASP A 717 1.65 29.49 -14.67
CA ASP A 717 0.70 30.08 -13.71
C ASP A 717 -0.03 29.00 -12.89
N LYS A 718 -0.33 27.84 -13.48
CA LYS A 718 -0.93 26.71 -12.77
C LYS A 718 0.08 26.10 -11.79
N PHE A 719 1.32 25.92 -12.21
CA PHE A 719 2.41 25.41 -11.36
C PHE A 719 2.64 26.30 -10.13
N GLY A 720 2.78 27.61 -10.33
CA GLY A 720 2.94 28.58 -9.23
C GLY A 720 1.76 28.54 -8.26
N LYS A 721 0.52 28.51 -8.77
CA LYS A 721 -0.69 28.43 -7.93
C LYS A 721 -0.78 27.15 -7.10
N GLU A 722 -0.43 25.99 -7.66
CA GLU A 722 -0.41 24.73 -6.90
C GLU A 722 0.66 24.77 -5.80
N LEU A 723 1.86 25.28 -6.09
CA LEU A 723 2.90 25.44 -5.08
C LEU A 723 2.53 26.46 -3.98
N GLU A 724 1.80 27.53 -4.31
CA GLU A 724 1.27 28.47 -3.32
C GLU A 724 0.27 27.82 -2.36
N VAL A 725 -0.53 26.85 -2.83
CA VAL A 725 -1.42 26.05 -1.98
C VAL A 725 -0.59 25.15 -1.07
N LEU A 726 0.41 24.47 -1.61
CA LEU A 726 1.27 23.55 -0.84
C LEU A 726 2.15 24.28 0.19
N ALA A 727 2.62 25.48 -0.11
CA ALA A 727 3.41 26.30 0.81
C ALA A 727 2.62 26.81 2.02
N LYS A 728 1.29 26.84 1.93
CA LYS A 728 0.39 27.22 3.04
C LYS A 728 0.05 26.06 3.95
N LEU A 729 0.48 24.83 3.63
CA LEU A 729 0.28 23.69 4.50
C LEU A 729 1.05 23.91 5.81
N ASN A 730 0.42 23.56 6.93
CA ASN A 730 1.02 23.69 8.25
C ASN A 730 0.94 22.34 8.96
N ASN A 731 2.02 21.56 8.88
CA ASN A 731 2.17 20.28 9.55
C ASN A 731 3.65 20.00 9.81
N SER A 732 3.99 19.57 11.03
CA SER A 732 5.37 19.31 11.45
C SER A 732 6.01 18.09 10.79
N ASN A 733 5.24 17.26 10.09
CA ASN A 733 5.67 16.02 9.46
C ASN A 733 5.49 16.04 7.94
N VAL A 734 5.33 17.22 7.34
CA VAL A 734 5.22 17.41 5.89
C VAL A 734 6.22 18.48 5.46
N MET A 735 6.96 18.19 4.40
CA MET A 735 7.92 19.12 3.82
C MET A 735 7.18 20.08 2.89
N THR A 736 7.23 21.39 3.15
CA THR A 736 6.49 22.40 2.37
C THR A 736 7.43 23.29 1.56
N PRO A 737 7.06 23.64 0.32
CA PRO A 737 7.93 24.41 -0.57
C PRO A 737 8.08 25.85 -0.07
N LEU A 738 9.32 26.34 -0.02
CA LEU A 738 9.64 27.70 0.44
C LEU A 738 9.67 28.71 -0.71
N ALA A 739 10.18 28.28 -1.86
CA ALA A 739 10.31 29.09 -3.06
C ALA A 739 10.40 28.19 -4.31
N TYR A 740 10.27 28.78 -5.49
CA TYR A 740 10.56 28.07 -6.74
C TYR A 740 11.29 28.95 -7.74
N VAL A 741 12.00 28.30 -8.66
CA VAL A 741 12.66 28.90 -9.82
C VAL A 741 12.24 28.11 -11.07
N LEU A 742 11.73 28.80 -12.07
CA LEU A 742 11.44 28.27 -13.39
C LEU A 742 12.59 28.65 -14.32
N SER A 743 13.14 27.66 -15.00
CA SER A 743 14.13 27.83 -16.06
C SER A 743 13.54 27.43 -17.41
N THR A 744 14.30 27.63 -18.49
CA THR A 744 13.96 27.19 -19.85
C THR A 744 13.66 25.71 -19.95
N ASP A 745 14.35 24.88 -19.16
CA ASP A 745 14.36 23.44 -19.33
C ASP A 745 13.70 22.66 -18.18
N THR A 746 13.54 23.28 -17.00
CA THR A 746 12.97 22.61 -15.81
C THR A 746 12.52 23.60 -14.73
N ALA A 747 11.84 23.07 -13.70
CA ALA A 747 11.49 23.77 -12.48
C ALA A 747 12.35 23.28 -11.30
N TYR A 748 12.73 24.23 -10.45
CA TYR A 748 13.45 24.02 -9.21
C TYR A 748 12.59 24.48 -8.04
N ILE A 749 12.58 23.72 -6.96
CA ILE A 749 11.82 24.02 -5.74
C ILE A 749 12.78 24.04 -4.56
N LEU A 750 12.70 25.09 -3.74
CA LEU A 750 13.55 25.25 -2.57
C LEU A 750 12.81 24.78 -1.31
N TYR A 751 13.53 24.02 -0.49
CA TYR A 751 13.05 23.52 0.80
C TYR A 751 14.08 23.75 1.90
N GLU A 752 13.64 23.71 3.16
CA GLU A 752 14.54 23.68 4.32
C GLU A 752 15.47 22.46 4.21
N TYR A 753 16.77 22.66 4.46
CA TYR A 753 17.74 21.57 4.47
C TYR A 753 17.59 20.71 5.74
N VAL A 754 17.62 19.38 5.57
CA VAL A 754 17.71 18.44 6.71
C VAL A 754 19.02 17.65 6.65
N SER A 755 19.69 17.56 7.80
CA SER A 755 21.05 17.02 7.91
C SER A 755 21.12 15.50 8.00
N ASN A 756 20.05 14.82 8.43
CA ASN A 756 20.08 13.38 8.73
C ASN A 756 19.71 12.50 7.54
N GLY A 757 19.55 13.07 6.35
CA GLY A 757 19.20 12.33 5.14
C GLY A 757 17.78 11.77 5.15
N SER A 758 17.56 10.73 4.35
CA SER A 758 16.29 10.02 4.27
C SER A 758 16.20 8.89 5.29
N LEU A 759 14.98 8.37 5.52
CA LEU A 759 14.76 7.19 6.35
C LEU A 759 15.49 5.97 5.77
N PHE A 760 15.57 5.85 4.44
CA PHE A 760 16.33 4.79 3.78
C PHE A 760 17.80 4.83 4.20
N ASP A 761 18.43 6.00 4.18
CA ASP A 761 19.86 6.18 4.53
C ASP A 761 20.13 5.80 5.99
N VAL A 762 19.22 6.17 6.89
CA VAL A 762 19.39 5.89 8.32
C VAL A 762 19.06 4.45 8.68
N LEU A 763 18.09 3.83 8.02
CA LEU A 763 17.66 2.47 8.32
C LEU A 763 18.53 1.40 7.64
N HIS A 764 19.02 1.68 6.43
CA HIS A 764 19.72 0.71 5.57
C HIS A 764 21.15 1.12 5.18
N GLY A 765 21.57 2.36 5.45
CA GLY A 765 22.90 2.87 5.10
C GLY A 765 24.03 2.45 6.07
N SER A 766 25.23 2.98 5.83
CA SER A 766 26.46 2.64 6.56
C SER A 766 26.57 3.24 7.96
N MET A 767 25.60 4.05 8.41
CA MET A 767 25.58 4.68 9.74
C MET A 767 25.76 3.61 10.86
N GLU A 768 26.76 3.80 11.72
CA GLU A 768 27.11 2.87 12.82
C GLU A 768 26.03 2.77 13.92
N ASN A 769 25.01 3.63 13.91
CA ASN A 769 23.94 3.66 14.91
C ASN A 769 22.62 3.11 14.36
N SER A 770 22.28 1.88 14.72
CA SER A 770 20.96 1.31 14.45
C SER A 770 19.86 2.10 15.19
N LEU A 771 18.80 2.50 14.49
CA LEU A 771 17.63 3.15 15.09
C LEU A 771 17.04 2.28 16.21
N ASP A 772 16.96 2.85 17.42
CA ASP A 772 16.27 2.22 18.55
C ASP A 772 14.74 2.17 18.31
N TRP A 773 14.04 1.34 19.08
CA TRP A 773 12.59 1.19 18.91
C TRP A 773 11.85 2.53 19.07
N ALA A 774 12.25 3.35 20.04
CA ALA A 774 11.61 4.63 20.30
C ALA A 774 11.68 5.58 19.10
N SER A 775 12.81 5.60 18.39
CA SER A 775 12.98 6.38 17.17
C SER A 775 12.17 5.79 16.02
N ARG A 776 12.24 4.46 15.79
CA ARG A 776 11.44 3.79 14.74
C ARG A 776 9.94 4.02 14.92
N TYR A 777 9.46 3.91 16.15
CA TYR A 777 8.07 4.15 16.50
C TYR A 777 7.66 5.62 16.31
N SER A 778 8.53 6.56 16.70
CA SER A 778 8.28 8.00 16.48
C SER A 778 8.21 8.34 14.99
N ILE A 779 9.07 7.71 14.19
CA ILE A 779 9.06 7.84 12.72
C ILE A 779 7.75 7.30 12.14
N ALA A 780 7.34 6.08 12.52
CA ALA A 780 6.07 5.49 12.08
C ALA A 780 4.87 6.42 12.38
N VAL A 781 4.81 6.95 13.60
CA VAL A 781 3.75 7.87 14.02
C VAL A 781 3.83 9.19 13.25
N GLY A 782 5.01 9.79 13.09
CA GLY A 782 5.18 11.06 12.38
C GLY A 782 4.83 10.97 10.90
N VAL A 783 5.23 9.89 10.22
CA VAL A 783 4.84 9.65 8.82
C VAL A 783 3.32 9.44 8.71
N ALA A 784 2.72 8.69 9.63
CA ALA A 784 1.26 8.53 9.67
C ALA A 784 0.52 9.85 9.94
N GLN A 785 1.10 10.75 10.76
CA GLN A 785 0.59 12.11 11.00
C GLN A 785 0.60 12.95 9.73
N GLY A 786 1.73 12.97 9.01
CA GLY A 786 1.86 13.67 7.74
C GLY A 786 0.86 13.16 6.70
N LEU A 787 0.79 11.85 6.50
CA LEU A 787 -0.12 11.23 5.54
C LEU A 787 -1.60 11.41 5.91
N SER A 788 -1.95 11.29 7.20
CA SER A 788 -3.32 11.55 7.65
C SER A 788 -3.74 12.99 7.42
N PHE A 789 -2.80 13.94 7.55
CA PHE A 789 -3.05 15.35 7.25
C PHE A 789 -3.26 15.58 5.74
N LEU A 790 -2.38 15.01 4.90
CA LEU A 790 -2.46 15.13 3.44
C LEU A 790 -3.75 14.49 2.87
N HIS A 791 -4.13 13.30 3.33
CA HIS A 791 -5.36 12.64 2.91
C HIS A 791 -6.63 13.34 3.41
N GLY A 792 -6.54 14.07 4.53
CA GLY A 792 -7.64 14.81 5.14
C GLY A 792 -7.80 16.26 4.65
N PHE A 793 -7.04 16.68 3.64
CA PHE A 793 -7.02 18.08 3.19
C PHE A 793 -8.38 18.51 2.60
N ALA A 794 -8.94 19.61 3.13
CA ALA A 794 -10.36 19.96 3.00
C ALA A 794 -10.85 20.21 1.56
N SER A 795 -9.97 20.66 0.65
CA SER A 795 -10.33 20.91 -0.75
C SER A 795 -10.31 19.62 -1.59
N SER A 796 -9.32 18.76 -1.36
CA SER A 796 -9.12 17.47 -2.03
C SER A 796 -7.91 16.78 -1.40
N PRO A 797 -7.92 15.45 -1.20
CA PRO A 797 -6.76 14.70 -0.70
C PRO A 797 -5.50 14.99 -1.52
N ILE A 798 -4.38 15.20 -0.85
CA ILE A 798 -3.06 15.26 -1.49
C ILE A 798 -2.49 13.84 -1.45
N LEU A 799 -2.36 13.24 -2.63
CA LEU A 799 -1.80 11.90 -2.80
C LEU A 799 -0.32 12.01 -3.16
N LEU A 800 0.46 10.98 -2.80
CA LEU A 800 1.87 10.90 -3.15
C LEU A 800 2.06 9.95 -4.34
N LEU A 801 2.70 10.44 -5.40
CA LEU A 801 3.08 9.62 -6.55
C LEU A 801 4.17 8.60 -6.18
N ASP A 802 5.04 8.94 -5.22
CA ASP A 802 6.12 8.07 -4.76
C ASP A 802 6.31 8.15 -3.23
N LEU A 803 5.67 7.21 -2.52
CA LEU A 803 5.82 7.07 -1.07
C LEU A 803 6.74 5.88 -0.77
N SER A 804 7.96 6.17 -0.33
CA SER A 804 8.98 5.18 0.04
C SER A 804 9.84 5.69 1.19
N SER A 805 10.70 4.85 1.77
CA SER A 805 11.64 5.32 2.80
C SER A 805 12.65 6.36 2.27
N LYS A 806 12.87 6.43 0.94
CA LYS A 806 13.70 7.48 0.30
C LYS A 806 12.99 8.84 0.22
N SER A 807 11.66 8.89 0.24
CA SER A 807 10.89 10.15 0.25
C SER A 807 10.52 10.65 1.66
N ILE A 808 10.91 9.92 2.71
CA ILE A 808 10.80 10.36 4.11
C ILE A 808 12.12 10.97 4.56
N MET A 809 12.14 12.29 4.71
CA MET A 809 13.31 13.04 5.16
C MET A 809 13.35 13.12 6.69
N LEU A 810 14.53 13.10 7.31
CA LEU A 810 14.67 13.14 8.76
C LEU A 810 15.29 14.47 9.22
N LYS A 811 14.51 15.29 9.94
CA LYS A 811 15.04 16.49 10.60
C LYS A 811 15.85 16.12 11.84
N SER A 812 15.40 15.09 12.54
CA SER A 812 16.12 14.37 13.58
C SER A 812 15.67 12.90 13.56
N LEU A 813 16.32 12.04 14.34
CA LEU A 813 15.97 10.61 14.39
C LEU A 813 14.53 10.32 14.90
N LYS A 814 13.81 11.33 15.38
CA LYS A 814 12.42 11.21 15.85
C LYS A 814 11.43 12.11 15.10
N GLU A 815 11.90 12.88 14.12
CA GLU A 815 11.11 13.89 13.42
C GLU A 815 11.18 13.65 11.90
N PRO A 816 10.29 12.78 11.38
CA PRO A 816 10.20 12.56 9.94
C PRO A 816 9.39 13.66 9.26
N LEU A 817 9.76 13.95 8.03
CA LEU A 817 9.09 14.85 7.10
C LEU A 817 8.72 14.05 5.84
N VAL A 818 7.43 13.99 5.53
CA VAL A 818 6.93 13.44 4.27
C VAL A 818 7.22 14.44 3.16
N GLY A 819 8.11 14.06 2.25
CA GLY A 819 8.48 14.84 1.07
C GLY A 819 7.56 14.62 -0.13
N ASP A 820 7.91 15.25 -1.24
CA ASP A 820 7.43 14.93 -2.60
C ASP A 820 5.91 15.12 -2.82
N ILE A 821 5.31 15.98 -2.01
CA ILE A 821 3.88 16.31 -2.04
C ILE A 821 3.44 17.05 -3.31
N GLU A 822 4.37 17.71 -3.99
CA GLU A 822 4.11 18.50 -5.20
C GLU A 822 3.95 17.63 -6.45
N HIS A 823 4.54 16.43 -6.46
CA HIS A 823 4.61 15.61 -7.67
C HIS A 823 3.21 15.30 -8.18
N TYR A 824 2.26 14.91 -7.33
CA TYR A 824 0.90 14.58 -7.77
C TYR A 824 0.08 15.78 -8.27
N LYS A 825 0.31 16.97 -7.72
CA LYS A 825 -0.44 18.19 -8.09
C LYS A 825 0.09 18.85 -9.35
N VAL A 826 1.40 18.74 -9.56
CA VAL A 826 2.10 19.36 -10.68
C VAL A 826 2.16 18.41 -11.88
N ILE A 827 2.34 17.11 -11.64
CA ILE A 827 2.34 16.08 -12.68
C ILE A 827 0.89 15.61 -12.81
N ASP A 828 0.12 16.22 -13.72
CA ASP A 828 -1.26 15.85 -14.02
C ASP A 828 -1.29 14.57 -14.87
N PRO A 829 -1.58 13.38 -14.31
CA PRO A 829 -1.54 12.11 -15.05
C PRO A 829 -2.68 12.00 -16.08
N SER A 830 -3.69 12.87 -15.98
CA SER A 830 -4.88 12.86 -16.84
C SER A 830 -4.82 13.85 -18.00
N LYS A 831 -3.91 14.83 -17.96
CA LYS A 831 -3.78 15.89 -18.97
C LYS A 831 -2.38 16.07 -19.54
N SER A 832 -1.38 15.29 -19.10
CA SER A 832 -0.12 15.24 -19.82
C SER A 832 -0.34 14.57 -21.17
N THR A 833 -0.24 15.33 -22.25
CA THR A 833 -0.10 14.80 -23.61
C THR A 833 1.29 14.16 -23.86
N GLY A 834 2.08 13.96 -22.80
CA GLY A 834 3.39 13.33 -22.80
C GLY A 834 3.34 11.94 -22.15
N ASN A 835 4.25 11.07 -22.58
CA ASN A 835 4.40 9.66 -22.20
C ASN A 835 4.67 9.44 -20.70
N PHE A 836 3.73 9.74 -19.80
CA PHE A 836 3.75 9.18 -18.44
C PHE A 836 3.02 7.84 -18.44
N SER A 837 3.69 6.83 -18.98
CA SER A 837 3.20 5.47 -18.97
C SER A 837 3.75 4.66 -17.76
N ALA A 838 4.56 5.26 -16.87
CA ALA A 838 5.24 4.59 -15.75
C ALA A 838 4.30 4.31 -14.56
N VAL A 839 4.38 3.09 -14.00
CA VAL A 839 3.70 2.74 -12.75
C VAL A 839 4.18 3.67 -11.62
N ALA A 840 3.25 4.39 -10.99
CA ALA A 840 3.52 5.27 -9.86
C ALA A 840 4.09 4.47 -8.67
N GLY A 841 5.12 5.01 -8.01
CA GLY A 841 5.76 4.42 -6.83
C GLY A 841 7.13 3.79 -7.06
N SER A 842 7.93 3.75 -5.99
CA SER A 842 9.19 3.03 -5.87
C SER A 842 8.97 1.52 -5.76
N VAL A 843 9.88 0.74 -6.34
CA VAL A 843 9.81 -0.73 -6.34
C VAL A 843 9.75 -1.29 -4.91
N GLY A 844 8.88 -2.28 -4.68
CA GLY A 844 8.58 -2.83 -3.35
C GLY A 844 7.49 -2.06 -2.58
N TYR A 845 7.24 -0.78 -2.90
CA TYR A 845 6.17 0.03 -2.30
C TYR A 845 4.92 0.14 -3.18
N ILE A 846 5.01 -0.30 -4.43
CA ILE A 846 3.92 -0.26 -5.41
C ILE A 846 2.80 -1.19 -4.93
N PRO A 847 1.60 -0.65 -4.65
CA PRO A 847 0.43 -1.45 -4.32
C PRO A 847 0.10 -2.43 -5.45
N PRO A 848 -0.34 -3.67 -5.17
CA PRO A 848 -0.67 -4.65 -6.19
C PRO A 848 -1.63 -4.11 -7.25
N GLU A 849 -2.55 -3.21 -6.84
CA GLU A 849 -3.48 -2.58 -7.75
C GLU A 849 -2.92 -1.52 -8.67
N TYR A 850 -1.80 -0.86 -8.33
CA TYR A 850 -1.21 0.13 -9.22
C TYR A 850 -0.67 -0.50 -10.50
N ALA A 851 -0.26 -1.78 -10.42
CA ALA A 851 0.12 -2.56 -11.59
C ALA A 851 -1.03 -2.73 -12.60
N TYR A 852 -2.30 -2.64 -12.17
CA TYR A 852 -3.46 -2.85 -13.04
C TYR A 852 -4.56 -1.78 -12.97
N THR A 853 -4.33 -0.67 -12.29
CA THR A 853 -5.21 0.50 -12.39
C THR A 853 -4.47 1.72 -12.93
N MET A 854 -3.15 1.78 -12.76
CA MET A 854 -2.31 2.97 -12.98
C MET A 854 -2.84 4.23 -12.26
N THR A 855 -3.73 4.05 -11.27
CA THR A 855 -4.35 5.15 -10.54
C THR A 855 -3.76 5.23 -9.14
N VAL A 856 -3.22 6.41 -8.80
CA VAL A 856 -2.81 6.68 -7.42
C VAL A 856 -4.06 6.92 -6.57
N THR A 857 -4.20 6.12 -5.52
CA THR A 857 -5.33 6.14 -4.58
C THR A 857 -4.84 6.30 -3.14
N MET A 858 -5.73 6.77 -2.26
CA MET A 858 -5.46 6.79 -0.81
C MET A 858 -5.12 5.40 -0.27
N ALA A 859 -5.84 4.35 -0.71
CA ALA A 859 -5.59 2.97 -0.31
C ALA A 859 -4.22 2.46 -0.78
N GLY A 860 -3.74 2.93 -1.91
CA GLY A 860 -2.39 2.64 -2.38
C GLY A 860 -1.31 3.33 -1.53
N ASN A 861 -1.48 4.61 -1.16
CA ASN A 861 -0.57 5.25 -0.20
C ASN A 861 -0.58 4.54 1.18
N VAL A 862 -1.72 3.99 1.62
CA VAL A 862 -1.80 3.16 2.83
C VAL A 862 -0.96 1.89 2.68
N TYR A 863 -0.98 1.24 1.52
CA TYR A 863 -0.13 0.07 1.25
C TYR A 863 1.35 0.43 1.31
N SER A 864 1.78 1.47 0.59
CA SER A 864 3.18 1.91 0.60
C SER A 864 3.63 2.29 2.01
N PHE A 865 2.78 2.93 2.81
CA PHE A 865 3.04 3.16 4.24
C PHE A 865 3.15 1.86 5.04
N GLY A 866 2.31 0.87 4.76
CA GLY A 866 2.41 -0.46 5.34
C GLY A 866 3.77 -1.11 5.07
N VAL A 867 4.33 -0.94 3.87
CA VAL A 867 5.69 -1.39 3.54
C VAL A 867 6.74 -0.67 4.39
N ILE A 868 6.64 0.66 4.55
CA ILE A 868 7.53 1.44 5.44
C ILE A 868 7.46 0.92 6.89
N LEU A 869 6.26 0.57 7.39
CA LEU A 869 6.12 -0.05 8.71
C LEU A 869 6.84 -1.40 8.79
N LEU A 870 6.74 -2.23 7.75
CA LEU A 870 7.46 -3.50 7.70
C LEU A 870 8.97 -3.29 7.69
N GLU A 871 9.49 -2.29 6.98
CA GLU A 871 10.92 -1.97 7.03
C GLU A 871 11.36 -1.57 8.44
N LEU A 872 10.58 -0.71 9.12
CA LEU A 872 10.86 -0.31 10.51
C LEU A 872 10.82 -1.50 11.48
N LEU A 873 9.91 -2.46 11.27
CA LEU A 873 9.76 -3.65 12.11
C LEU A 873 10.86 -4.69 11.87
N THR A 874 11.30 -4.85 10.63
CA THR A 874 12.19 -5.94 10.19
C THR A 874 13.65 -5.50 10.06
N GLY A 875 13.90 -4.20 9.86
CA GLY A 875 15.19 -3.66 9.47
C GLY A 875 15.62 -4.04 8.04
N LYS A 876 14.72 -4.57 7.21
CA LYS A 876 15.00 -4.98 5.83
C LYS A 876 14.48 -3.95 4.83
N PRO A 877 15.14 -3.75 3.68
CA PRO A 877 14.62 -2.88 2.61
C PRO A 877 13.38 -3.50 1.96
N ALA A 878 12.58 -2.66 1.29
CA ALA A 878 11.33 -3.07 0.64
C ALA A 878 11.49 -4.17 -0.42
N VAL A 879 12.69 -4.30 -1.02
CA VAL A 879 13.07 -5.44 -1.87
C VAL A 879 14.43 -5.95 -1.41
N THR A 880 14.55 -7.25 -1.23
CA THR A 880 15.80 -7.93 -0.89
C THR A 880 15.96 -9.14 -1.81
N GLU A 881 17.10 -9.27 -2.51
CA GLU A 881 17.39 -10.43 -3.40
C GLU A 881 16.27 -10.69 -4.43
N GLY A 882 15.69 -9.62 -5.01
CA GLY A 882 14.57 -9.72 -5.96
C GLY A 882 13.23 -10.13 -5.33
N THR A 883 13.15 -10.30 -4.01
CA THR A 883 11.90 -10.61 -3.29
C THR A 883 11.35 -9.38 -2.57
N GLU A 884 10.08 -9.06 -2.80
CA GLU A 884 9.36 -8.00 -2.07
C GLU A 884 9.18 -8.35 -0.58
N LEU A 885 9.43 -7.37 0.30
CA LEU A 885 9.33 -7.52 1.75
C LEU A 885 7.93 -8.00 2.17
N VAL A 886 6.87 -7.52 1.53
CA VAL A 886 5.49 -7.92 1.83
C VAL A 886 5.28 -9.42 1.61
N LYS A 887 5.76 -9.97 0.48
CA LYS A 887 5.67 -11.40 0.17
C LYS A 887 6.43 -12.24 1.18
N TRP A 888 7.62 -11.77 1.56
CA TRP A 888 8.44 -12.43 2.58
C TRP A 888 7.74 -12.47 3.94
N VAL A 889 7.19 -11.34 4.41
CA VAL A 889 6.46 -11.26 5.69
C VAL A 889 5.21 -12.16 5.71
N LEU A 890 4.43 -12.16 4.63
CA LEU A 890 3.21 -12.97 4.54
C LEU A 890 3.50 -14.47 4.63
N ARG A 891 4.61 -14.94 4.04
CA ARG A 891 5.07 -16.34 4.10
C ARG A 891 5.35 -16.83 5.52
N TYR A 892 5.78 -15.94 6.42
CA TYR A 892 6.11 -16.25 7.81
C TYR A 892 5.08 -15.72 8.81
N SER A 893 3.90 -15.30 8.36
CA SER A 893 2.86 -14.69 9.20
C SER A 893 2.38 -15.59 10.36
N THR A 894 2.53 -16.91 10.22
CA THR A 894 2.25 -17.92 11.26
C THR A 894 3.33 -17.98 12.35
N ASN A 895 4.53 -17.44 12.10
CA ASN A 895 5.65 -17.42 13.04
C ASN A 895 6.22 -16.00 13.18
N GLN A 896 5.47 -15.16 13.91
CA GLN A 896 5.72 -13.72 14.06
C GLN A 896 7.10 -13.38 14.64
N ASP A 897 7.75 -14.33 15.30
CA ASP A 897 9.08 -14.16 15.91
C ASP A 897 10.24 -14.12 14.90
N TYR A 898 10.05 -14.66 13.71
CA TYR A 898 11.05 -14.60 12.64
C TYR A 898 10.97 -13.29 11.83
N ILE A 899 9.90 -12.52 12.02
CA ILE A 899 9.64 -11.29 11.26
C ILE A 899 10.33 -10.09 11.91
N LEU A 900 10.29 -9.98 13.24
CA LEU A 900 10.77 -8.80 13.95
C LEU A 900 12.30 -8.71 13.96
N ASP A 901 12.82 -7.48 13.87
CA ASP A 901 14.23 -7.18 14.10
C ASP A 901 14.62 -7.64 15.52
N LEU A 902 15.51 -8.63 15.59
CA LEU A 902 15.94 -9.26 16.83
C LEU A 902 16.77 -8.32 17.72
N ASN A 903 17.47 -7.36 17.13
CA ASN A 903 18.28 -6.39 17.89
C ASN A 903 17.39 -5.41 18.65
N VAL A 904 16.18 -5.15 18.14
CA VAL A 904 15.23 -4.22 18.74
C VAL A 904 14.21 -4.95 19.62
N SER A 905 13.65 -6.07 19.15
CA SER A 905 12.59 -6.81 19.84
C SER A 905 13.02 -7.44 21.16
N ARG A 906 14.33 -7.73 21.34
CA ARG A 906 14.87 -8.31 22.58
C ARG A 906 15.13 -7.29 23.68
N THR A 907 14.97 -6.00 23.41
CA THR A 907 15.26 -4.92 24.38
C THR A 907 14.33 -5.01 25.60
N SER A 908 13.04 -5.31 25.40
CA SER A 908 12.10 -5.61 26.50
C SER A 908 10.83 -6.29 25.98
N GLN A 909 10.10 -6.97 26.87
CA GLN A 909 8.80 -7.56 26.54
C GLN A 909 7.75 -6.51 26.11
N ALA A 910 7.80 -5.30 26.68
CA ALA A 910 6.90 -4.21 26.30
C ALA A 910 7.16 -3.74 24.87
N VAL A 911 8.43 -3.55 24.50
CA VAL A 911 8.84 -3.22 23.12
C VAL A 911 8.37 -4.32 22.15
N ARG A 912 8.59 -5.59 22.50
CA ARG A 912 8.14 -6.72 21.70
C ARG A 912 6.62 -6.72 21.47
N ASN A 913 5.82 -6.53 22.51
CA ASN A 913 4.36 -6.50 22.39
C ASN A 913 3.89 -5.32 21.51
N GLN A 914 4.54 -4.15 21.63
CA GLN A 914 4.27 -2.98 20.80
C GLN A 914 4.67 -3.20 19.34
N MET A 915 5.79 -3.88 19.08
CA MET A 915 6.19 -4.29 17.73
C MET A 915 5.17 -5.25 17.10
N LEU A 916 4.65 -6.22 17.87
CA LEU A 916 3.61 -7.15 17.38
C LEU A 916 2.29 -6.42 17.09
N ALA A 917 1.91 -5.44 17.92
CA ALA A 917 0.75 -4.60 17.64
C ALA A 917 0.93 -3.80 16.34
N MET A 918 2.11 -3.20 16.12
CA MET A 918 2.43 -2.50 14.87
C MET A 918 2.48 -3.46 13.67
N LEU A 919 2.96 -4.69 13.84
CA LEU A 919 2.96 -5.70 12.78
C LEU A 919 1.53 -6.03 12.32
N LYS A 920 0.57 -6.16 13.24
CA LYS A 920 -0.85 -6.34 12.88
C LYS A 920 -1.37 -5.16 12.06
N ILE A 921 -1.01 -3.93 12.43
CA ILE A 921 -1.39 -2.72 11.68
C ILE A 921 -0.79 -2.78 10.28
N ALA A 922 0.52 -3.06 10.17
CA ALA A 922 1.23 -3.16 8.90
C ALA A 922 0.59 -4.22 7.98
N LEU A 923 0.25 -5.40 8.50
CA LEU A 923 -0.38 -6.48 7.75
C LEU A 923 -1.74 -6.09 7.17
N VAL A 924 -2.56 -5.33 7.91
CA VAL A 924 -3.83 -4.81 7.36
C VAL A 924 -3.58 -3.73 6.31
N CYS A 925 -2.57 -2.87 6.50
CA CYS A 925 -2.18 -1.87 5.50
C CYS A 925 -1.71 -2.49 4.19
N VAL A 926 -0.98 -3.60 4.22
CA VAL A 926 -0.46 -4.29 3.02
C VAL A 926 -1.42 -5.35 2.44
N SER A 927 -2.70 -5.33 2.83
CA SER A 927 -3.71 -6.22 2.27
C SER A 927 -3.74 -6.13 0.74
N THR A 928 -3.87 -7.26 0.05
CA THR A 928 -3.97 -7.31 -1.42
C THR A 928 -5.23 -6.62 -1.94
N SER A 929 -6.31 -6.59 -1.15
CA SER A 929 -7.54 -5.89 -1.51
C SER A 929 -7.51 -4.44 -1.01
N PRO A 930 -7.62 -3.43 -1.91
CA PRO A 930 -7.60 -2.02 -1.51
C PRO A 930 -8.76 -1.64 -0.58
N GLU A 931 -9.93 -2.25 -0.79
CA GLU A 931 -11.18 -2.00 -0.05
C GLU A 931 -11.08 -2.36 1.43
N THR A 932 -10.17 -3.27 1.79
CA THR A 932 -10.02 -3.76 3.17
C THR A 932 -8.96 -3.00 3.96
N ARG A 933 -8.20 -2.11 3.31
CA ARG A 933 -7.17 -1.31 3.97
C ARG A 933 -7.81 -0.15 4.75
N PRO A 934 -7.34 0.14 5.98
CA PRO A 934 -7.82 1.27 6.77
C PRO A 934 -7.43 2.60 6.14
N LYS A 935 -8.20 3.66 6.42
CA LYS A 935 -7.80 5.04 6.05
C LYS A 935 -6.60 5.48 6.90
N MET A 936 -5.72 6.35 6.39
CA MET A 936 -4.55 6.82 7.14
C MET A 936 -4.87 7.46 8.50
N LYS A 937 -6.04 8.12 8.63
CA LYS A 937 -6.54 8.62 9.92
C LYS A 937 -6.79 7.49 10.92
N SER A 938 -7.31 6.35 10.46
CA SER A 938 -7.49 5.15 11.27
C SER A 938 -6.14 4.51 11.60
N VAL A 939 -5.23 4.41 10.62
CA VAL A 939 -3.87 3.85 10.82
C VAL A 939 -3.10 4.66 11.87
N LEU A 940 -3.10 5.99 11.78
CA LEU A 940 -2.47 6.86 12.75
C LEU A 940 -3.02 6.62 14.16
N ARG A 941 -4.33 6.45 14.29
CA ARG A 941 -4.95 6.13 15.58
C ARG A 941 -4.55 4.76 16.09
N MET A 942 -4.53 3.75 15.22
CA MET A 942 -4.08 2.40 15.56
C MET A 942 -2.65 2.44 16.09
N LEU A 943 -1.77 3.19 15.44
CA LEU A 943 -0.40 3.40 15.90
C LEU A 943 -0.37 4.11 17.25
N LEU A 944 -1.05 5.25 17.42
CA LEU A 944 -1.09 5.97 18.71
C LEU A 944 -1.66 5.13 19.86
N ASN A 945 -2.55 4.18 19.55
CA ASN A 945 -3.15 3.25 20.51
C ASN A 945 -2.23 2.05 20.83
N ALA A 946 -1.30 1.69 19.94
CA ALA A 946 -0.29 0.68 20.23
C ALA A 946 0.77 1.14 21.27
N ARG A 947 0.63 2.36 21.82
CA ARG A 947 1.63 3.03 22.66
C ARG A 947 1.77 2.45 24.06
#